data_AF-A0A938RSG0-F1
#
_entry.id   AF-A0A938RSG0-F1
#
_cell.length_a   1.000
_cell.length_b   1.000
_cell.length_c   1.000
_cell.angle_alpha   90.00
_cell.angle_beta   90.00
_cell.angle_gamma   90.00
#
_symmetry.space_group_name_H-M   'P 1'
#
loop_
_entity.id
_entity.type
_entity.pdbx_description
1 polymer ?
#
loop_
_entity_poly.entity_id
_entity_poly.type
_entity_poly.pdbx_seq_one_letter_code
_entity_poly.pdbx_strand_id
1 'polypeptide(L)'
;MRRLVAAVLAALLIACAQAPPLPTRAGDAAPEARSSDGELSKPAPAPREVAAAEVGSILPSRSDLVVRGERSYWIAAPGQEYEILRAREGDWLALATGIGELRASWGLLAGWNSDPLRDLPALLAHARASGLRGEDLVLYEEELTGAYLVGRDLYVVREGVLRERPREPLAKQTRAEHAASRERLARAVDALIASLPNTPIAPESRSALAEILAQITLEDAQHDLDLIPPSFARRLVRAGWLSVLHAPRALTDAVRDAVLRCETMLPIASFGRPGAEMQLVEDAFGARVWTLATRERVGYAVFAPLPAYYSNGSVTRLVVRLPGGADPIRDASRWIEAELWNGPERIAAWDSAHGLRSEPDAWRKAFPSTGPGVEWAALRDALPPHIVVTAPNSDVLALVTAHGRLDPVQGAGEAAAEIWYRRAAAALPDAAHLDLIGQYLLVYTFDSPDPRIPLLIGTRTVSGDVHQTALQTLSAQAGGMLRGDCDDLSELYQEIAARQGRVAHMIGLPAHAALAWAERENDGVWLTYVLQTGQPLAFPGASLQESLELAYKSFGSGELFDLTKLEVLLRFSGENTRSSWFLSSRIFEDPQYARTMIDVQRDWHFQTYQRAIEKMRRLIAGGDEDASNYTELAGLYHYTGQYELAAQALSEAISRTPVGGTRLSMSIDRVIALFKAGQLDEGRALARELRLVQIPALEDELGTPLVDPRLALADALQVERADLPLALEIMAEEVTPAVEKLIARLDTSLSDEGLDLELWRAQTEPERGRLRWYVASGVSLLLACRKFEPEARSDLRAEIESGISRWIDRLAFRELDPADATLTRYAVLARFYEARFGPEAILARVEAAPLPPSGGIDHARRESGDAQIERDLSFARVSPTFWASEVASLFSEEHRSLDVDRVARLARRSGQAREEARALGLDHRSFETEARELRLIAALASQDSIALRRELREIKVENDRRVRMNAASWIASASRFQTLREFARVVAIWREEVGYKPMWFWIAWSAALNGATDQALLVARSAANEYPDDRAFAEEYQFMQRRFAAPPSADRPRREASTRSSTPESRRRSGTKARP
;
A
#
# COMPACT_ATOMS: atom_id res chain seq x y z
N MET A 1 -8.99 8.00 28.51
CA MET A 1 -8.33 6.68 28.74
C MET A 1 -9.25 5.47 28.55
N ARG A 2 -10.58 5.55 28.78
CA ARG A 2 -11.51 4.49 28.29
C ARG A 2 -11.54 4.38 26.76
N ARG A 3 -11.42 5.51 26.06
CA ARG A 3 -11.08 5.54 24.64
C ARG A 3 -9.72 4.90 24.35
N LEU A 4 -8.75 4.90 25.27
CA LEU A 4 -7.48 4.19 25.06
C LEU A 4 -7.69 2.68 25.21
N VAL A 5 -8.51 2.19 26.14
CA VAL A 5 -8.80 0.73 26.24
C VAL A 5 -9.72 0.25 25.12
N ALA A 6 -10.75 1.02 24.77
CA ALA A 6 -11.65 0.73 23.65
C ALA A 6 -10.96 0.95 22.29
N ALA A 7 -10.12 1.98 22.14
CA ALA A 7 -9.29 2.16 20.95
C ALA A 7 -8.04 1.27 20.95
N VAL A 8 -7.57 0.74 22.07
CA VAL A 8 -6.57 -0.33 22.09
C VAL A 8 -7.26 -1.62 21.69
N LEU A 9 -8.44 -1.97 22.21
CA LEU A 9 -9.20 -3.13 21.74
C LEU A 9 -9.62 -3.01 20.26
N ALA A 10 -10.07 -1.83 19.81
CA ALA A 10 -10.41 -1.56 18.43
C ALA A 10 -9.17 -1.44 17.54
N ALA A 11 -8.12 -0.73 17.93
CA ALA A 11 -6.86 -0.70 17.17
C ALA A 11 -6.13 -2.03 17.19
N LEU A 12 -6.27 -2.88 18.21
CA LEU A 12 -5.73 -4.26 18.20
C LEU A 12 -6.54 -5.16 17.27
N LEU A 13 -7.84 -4.91 17.12
CA LEU A 13 -8.70 -5.58 16.13
C LEU A 13 -8.56 -5.00 14.71
N ILE A 14 -8.10 -3.76 14.55
CA ILE A 14 -7.97 -3.06 13.26
C ILE A 14 -6.53 -3.10 12.72
N ALA A 15 -5.50 -3.00 13.58
CA ALA A 15 -4.09 -2.93 13.19
C ALA A 15 -3.44 -4.29 12.84
N CYS A 16 -4.19 -5.40 12.90
CA CYS A 16 -3.70 -6.70 12.44
C CYS A 16 -4.03 -6.99 10.95
N ALA A 17 -4.78 -6.12 10.27
CA ALA A 17 -5.33 -6.39 8.93
C ALA A 17 -4.76 -5.50 7.80
N GLN A 18 -3.61 -4.86 7.98
CA GLN A 18 -3.02 -4.01 6.93
C GLN A 18 -1.95 -4.76 6.13
N ALA A 19 -2.41 -5.63 5.23
CA ALA A 19 -1.67 -5.97 4.04
C ALA A 19 -2.52 -5.52 2.83
N PRO A 20 -2.00 -4.69 1.92
CA PRO A 20 -2.75 -4.25 0.76
C PRO A 20 -3.08 -5.45 -0.13
N PRO A 21 -4.32 -5.59 -0.63
CA PRO A 21 -4.60 -6.53 -1.71
C PRO A 21 -3.90 -6.05 -2.98
N LEU A 22 -3.02 -6.87 -3.54
CA LEU A 22 -2.55 -6.64 -4.91
C LEU A 22 -3.72 -6.85 -5.88
N PRO A 23 -3.77 -6.13 -7.01
CA PRO A 23 -4.67 -6.48 -8.09
C PRO A 23 -4.39 -7.92 -8.52
N THR A 24 -5.34 -8.81 -8.29
CA THR A 24 -5.27 -10.20 -8.76
C THR A 24 -5.19 -10.17 -10.29
N ARG A 25 -4.00 -10.42 -10.85
CA ARG A 25 -3.86 -10.70 -12.28
C ARG A 25 -4.61 -12.00 -12.59
N ALA A 26 -5.79 -11.87 -13.18
CA ALA A 26 -6.46 -13.01 -13.80
C ALA A 26 -5.60 -13.49 -14.97
N GLY A 27 -4.78 -14.53 -14.76
CA GLY A 27 -4.09 -15.21 -15.86
C GLY A 27 -2.70 -15.78 -15.56
N ASP A 28 -2.49 -16.51 -14.47
CA ASP A 28 -1.35 -17.43 -14.38
C ASP A 28 -1.67 -18.74 -15.11
N ALA A 29 -1.63 -18.64 -16.43
CA ALA A 29 -1.19 -19.75 -17.25
C ALA A 29 0.11 -19.29 -17.91
N ALA A 30 1.23 -19.91 -17.52
CA ALA A 30 2.38 -19.98 -18.40
C ALA A 30 1.88 -20.35 -19.80
N PRO A 31 2.47 -19.86 -20.91
CA PRO A 31 2.24 -20.47 -22.21
C PRO A 31 2.86 -21.87 -22.19
N GLU A 32 2.19 -22.81 -21.52
CA GLU A 32 2.26 -24.21 -21.90
C GLU A 32 1.96 -24.23 -23.39
N ALA A 33 2.87 -24.85 -24.14
CA ALA A 33 2.66 -25.16 -25.53
C ALA A 33 1.26 -25.78 -25.65
N ARG A 34 0.30 -25.03 -26.19
CA ARG A 34 -1.10 -25.44 -26.34
C ARG A 34 -1.13 -26.84 -26.96
N SER A 35 -1.40 -27.87 -26.16
CA SER A 35 -1.93 -29.13 -26.67
C SER A 35 -3.39 -28.86 -27.01
N SER A 36 -3.62 -28.62 -28.29
CA SER A 36 -4.93 -28.35 -28.87
C SER A 36 -5.83 -29.60 -28.79
N ASP A 37 -6.59 -29.76 -27.71
CA ASP A 37 -7.74 -30.67 -27.63
C ASP A 37 -9.08 -29.90 -27.53
N GLY A 38 -9.11 -28.66 -28.03
CA GLY A 38 -10.36 -27.99 -28.40
C GLY A 38 -10.89 -28.60 -29.69
N GLU A 39 -12.21 -28.85 -29.76
CA GLU A 39 -12.94 -29.31 -30.94
C GLU A 39 -12.23 -28.90 -32.23
N LEU A 40 -11.74 -29.90 -32.97
CA LEU A 40 -11.03 -29.75 -34.23
C LEU A 40 -11.76 -28.75 -35.13
N SER A 41 -11.37 -27.48 -35.04
CA SER A 41 -11.62 -26.51 -36.09
C SER A 41 -11.08 -27.20 -37.33
N LYS A 42 -11.96 -27.50 -38.29
CA LYS A 42 -11.59 -28.16 -39.55
C LYS A 42 -10.24 -27.59 -39.99
N PRO A 43 -9.22 -28.42 -40.26
CA PRO A 43 -7.90 -27.93 -40.62
C PRO A 43 -8.09 -26.89 -41.71
N ALA A 44 -7.58 -25.68 -41.46
CA ALA A 44 -7.62 -24.62 -42.45
C ALA A 44 -7.13 -25.23 -43.78
N PRO A 45 -7.84 -25.01 -44.90
CA PRO A 45 -7.45 -25.58 -46.18
C PRO A 45 -5.97 -25.27 -46.43
N ALA A 46 -5.22 -26.29 -46.86
CA ALA A 46 -3.79 -26.12 -47.10
C ALA A 46 -3.56 -24.91 -48.00
N PRO A 47 -2.66 -23.98 -47.63
CA PRO A 47 -2.53 -22.71 -48.32
C PRO A 47 -2.23 -22.95 -49.80
N ARG A 48 -3.09 -22.37 -50.66
CA ARG A 48 -3.12 -22.59 -52.10
C ARG A 48 -1.94 -21.88 -52.76
N GLU A 49 -1.25 -22.57 -53.66
CA GLU A 49 -0.32 -21.92 -54.57
C GLU A 49 -1.12 -21.21 -55.67
N VAL A 50 -0.87 -19.92 -55.82
CA VAL A 50 -1.61 -19.02 -56.71
C VAL A 50 -0.66 -18.49 -57.77
N ALA A 51 -1.16 -18.43 -59.00
CA ALA A 51 -0.42 -17.89 -60.12
C ALA A 51 -0.19 -16.38 -59.91
N ALA A 52 0.88 -15.84 -60.48
CA ALA A 52 1.23 -14.41 -60.40
C ALA A 52 0.04 -13.47 -60.64
N ALA A 53 -0.75 -13.74 -61.69
CA ALA A 53 -1.91 -12.93 -62.08
C ALA A 53 -3.04 -12.92 -61.03
N GLU A 54 -3.12 -13.94 -60.17
CA GLU A 54 -4.14 -14.05 -59.12
C GLU A 54 -3.72 -13.35 -57.82
N VAL A 55 -2.44 -13.04 -57.64
CA VAL A 55 -1.94 -12.43 -56.39
C VAL A 55 -2.66 -11.11 -56.07
N GLY A 56 -2.95 -10.30 -57.09
CA GLY A 56 -3.67 -9.04 -56.94
C GLY A 56 -5.15 -9.17 -56.57
N SER A 57 -5.78 -10.34 -56.76
CA SER A 57 -7.19 -10.55 -56.37
C SER A 57 -7.36 -11.07 -54.94
N ILE A 58 -6.28 -11.55 -54.33
CA ILE A 58 -6.26 -12.13 -52.98
C ILE A 58 -5.77 -11.08 -51.96
N LEU A 59 -5.01 -10.09 -52.42
CA LEU A 59 -4.50 -9.01 -51.59
C LEU A 59 -5.38 -7.75 -51.68
N PRO A 60 -5.40 -6.91 -50.64
CA PRO A 60 -6.00 -5.58 -50.72
C PRO A 60 -5.41 -4.76 -51.87
N SER A 61 -6.24 -3.92 -52.50
CA SER A 61 -5.81 -3.04 -53.59
C SER A 61 -4.67 -2.13 -53.14
N ARG A 62 -3.55 -2.18 -53.85
CA ARG A 62 -2.31 -1.46 -53.52
C ARG A 62 -1.62 -0.93 -54.77
N SER A 63 -1.06 0.27 -54.70
CA SER A 63 -0.53 1.02 -55.86
C SER A 63 0.83 0.54 -56.36
N ASP A 64 1.55 -0.19 -55.51
CA ASP A 64 2.87 -0.75 -55.77
C ASP A 64 2.81 -2.20 -56.29
N LEU A 65 1.61 -2.78 -56.41
CA LEU A 65 1.39 -4.04 -57.12
C LEU A 65 0.72 -3.73 -58.47
N VAL A 66 1.47 -3.91 -59.56
CA VAL A 66 0.98 -3.57 -60.90
C VAL A 66 0.90 -4.81 -61.76
N VAL A 67 -0.28 -5.03 -62.35
CA VAL A 67 -0.51 -6.09 -63.33
C VAL A 67 -0.29 -5.52 -64.73
N ARG A 68 0.61 -6.12 -65.51
CA ARG A 68 0.85 -5.77 -66.92
C ARG A 68 0.70 -7.03 -67.78
N GLY A 69 -0.44 -7.16 -68.46
CA GLY A 69 -0.80 -8.41 -69.13
C GLY A 69 -1.09 -9.51 -68.11
N GLU A 70 -0.48 -10.69 -68.27
CA GLU A 70 -0.61 -11.83 -67.35
C GLU A 70 0.42 -11.84 -66.21
N ARG A 71 1.25 -10.79 -66.12
CA ARG A 71 2.34 -10.71 -65.14
C ARG A 71 2.02 -9.69 -64.07
N SER A 72 2.34 -10.04 -62.83
CA SER A 72 2.23 -9.15 -61.67
C SER A 72 3.63 -8.69 -61.26
N TYR A 73 3.78 -7.40 -61.01
CA TYR A 73 5.04 -6.80 -60.60
C TYR A 73 4.87 -6.12 -59.25
N TRP A 74 5.84 -6.32 -58.37
CA TRP A 74 5.94 -5.59 -57.11
C TRP A 74 6.98 -4.47 -57.26
N ILE A 75 6.52 -3.22 -57.17
CA ILE A 75 7.28 -2.00 -57.41
C ILE A 75 7.80 -1.46 -56.08
N ALA A 76 9.12 -1.36 -55.93
CA ALA A 76 9.77 -0.78 -54.75
C ALA A 76 9.90 0.74 -54.86
N ALA A 77 10.29 1.20 -56.05
CA ALA A 77 10.57 2.58 -56.40
C ALA A 77 10.56 2.72 -57.94
N PRO A 78 10.51 3.95 -58.49
CA PRO A 78 10.64 4.15 -59.93
C PRO A 78 11.91 3.46 -60.48
N GLY A 79 11.73 2.50 -61.39
CA GLY A 79 12.83 1.71 -61.97
C GLY A 79 13.28 0.49 -61.16
N GLN A 80 12.64 0.19 -60.04
CA GLN A 80 12.86 -1.02 -59.23
C GLN A 80 11.55 -1.81 -59.13
N GLU A 81 11.38 -2.77 -60.01
CA GLU A 81 10.22 -3.66 -60.03
C GLU A 81 10.66 -5.12 -60.16
N TYR A 82 9.95 -6.01 -59.47
CA TYR A 82 10.24 -7.43 -59.44
C TYR A 82 9.01 -8.20 -59.90
N GLU A 83 9.16 -9.03 -60.93
CA GLU A 83 8.08 -9.91 -61.41
C GLU A 83 7.79 -10.95 -60.33
N ILE A 84 6.53 -11.01 -59.87
CA ILE A 84 6.04 -12.08 -59.02
C ILE A 84 5.78 -13.27 -59.94
N LEU A 85 6.41 -14.41 -59.67
CA LEU A 85 6.29 -15.62 -60.49
C LEU A 85 5.13 -16.49 -60.02
N ARG A 86 5.02 -16.68 -58.70
CA ARG A 86 3.97 -17.44 -58.02
C ARG A 86 3.98 -17.11 -56.53
N ALA A 87 2.90 -17.43 -55.82
CA ALA A 87 2.85 -17.23 -54.38
C ALA A 87 2.07 -18.34 -53.69
N ARG A 88 2.26 -18.49 -52.40
CA ARG A 88 1.49 -19.36 -51.53
C ARG A 88 0.89 -18.52 -50.42
N GLU A 89 -0.43 -18.41 -50.44
CA GLU A 89 -1.19 -17.54 -49.53
C GLU A 89 -0.83 -17.84 -48.06
N GLY A 90 -0.46 -16.81 -47.30
CA GLY A 90 -0.08 -16.94 -45.89
C GLY A 90 1.34 -17.49 -45.63
N ASP A 91 2.11 -17.83 -46.67
CA ASP A 91 3.43 -18.47 -46.54
C ASP A 91 4.54 -17.63 -47.22
N TRP A 92 4.62 -17.62 -48.56
CA TRP A 92 5.67 -16.91 -49.31
C TRP A 92 5.24 -16.47 -50.70
N LEU A 93 6.03 -15.63 -51.36
CA LEU A 93 5.94 -15.32 -52.79
C LEU A 93 7.31 -15.46 -53.47
N ALA A 94 7.33 -15.84 -54.74
CA ALA A 94 8.54 -16.00 -55.55
C ALA A 94 8.73 -14.79 -56.47
N LEU A 95 9.90 -14.16 -56.40
CA LEU A 95 10.30 -12.99 -57.18
C LEU A 95 11.35 -13.38 -58.22
N ALA A 96 11.21 -12.89 -59.45
CA ALA A 96 12.25 -12.98 -60.45
C ALA A 96 13.37 -11.97 -60.14
N THR A 97 14.58 -12.46 -59.89
CA THR A 97 15.73 -11.61 -59.53
C THR A 97 16.97 -11.94 -60.36
N GLY A 98 17.99 -11.07 -60.25
CA GLY A 98 19.27 -11.25 -60.93
C GLY A 98 20.15 -12.39 -60.38
N ILE A 99 19.68 -13.18 -59.42
CA ILE A 99 20.33 -14.41 -58.90
C ILE A 99 19.42 -15.64 -59.02
N GLY A 100 18.33 -15.55 -59.78
CA GLY A 100 17.31 -16.60 -59.92
C GLY A 100 15.99 -16.24 -59.25
N GLU A 101 15.16 -17.25 -59.02
CA GLU A 101 13.91 -17.12 -58.27
C GLU A 101 14.22 -16.91 -56.78
N LEU A 102 13.80 -15.80 -56.18
CA LEU A 102 13.97 -15.50 -54.76
C LEU A 102 12.63 -15.62 -54.03
N ARG A 103 12.57 -16.38 -52.94
CA ARG A 103 11.37 -16.38 -52.09
C ARG A 103 11.36 -15.14 -51.20
N ALA A 104 10.19 -14.58 -50.94
CA ALA A 104 9.98 -13.52 -49.96
C ALA A 104 8.83 -13.93 -49.03
N SER A 105 8.92 -13.60 -47.75
CA SER A 105 7.86 -13.89 -46.79
C SER A 105 6.55 -13.22 -47.20
N TRP A 106 5.44 -13.94 -47.07
CA TRP A 106 4.10 -13.40 -47.35
C TRP A 106 3.80 -12.14 -46.53
N GLY A 107 4.33 -12.04 -45.29
CA GLY A 107 4.13 -10.90 -44.40
C GLY A 107 4.56 -9.56 -45.01
N LEU A 108 5.62 -9.55 -45.84
CA LEU A 108 6.11 -8.34 -46.50
C LEU A 108 5.11 -7.79 -47.52
N LEU A 109 4.40 -8.69 -48.21
CA LEU A 109 3.39 -8.35 -49.19
C LEU A 109 2.01 -8.16 -48.55
N ALA A 110 1.71 -8.76 -47.40
CA ALA A 110 0.46 -8.55 -46.69
C ALA A 110 0.45 -7.27 -45.85
N GLY A 111 1.60 -6.81 -45.35
CA GLY A 111 1.73 -5.69 -44.41
C GLY A 111 1.82 -4.29 -45.04
N TRP A 112 1.55 -4.15 -46.34
CA TRP A 112 1.61 -2.87 -47.09
C TRP A 112 2.98 -2.16 -47.06
N ASN A 113 4.04 -2.86 -46.68
CA ASN A 113 5.38 -2.29 -46.58
C ASN A 113 6.24 -2.68 -47.79
N SER A 114 6.53 -1.73 -48.68
CA SER A 114 7.48 -1.94 -49.80
C SER A 114 8.90 -1.49 -49.50
N ASP A 115 9.14 -0.91 -48.31
CA ASP A 115 10.47 -0.46 -47.89
C ASP A 115 11.53 -1.58 -47.96
N PRO A 116 11.23 -2.85 -47.62
CA PRO A 116 12.21 -3.93 -47.72
C PRO A 116 12.76 -4.15 -49.13
N LEU A 117 11.98 -3.84 -50.16
CA LEU A 117 12.43 -3.98 -51.54
C LEU A 117 13.44 -2.89 -51.96
N ARG A 118 13.55 -1.79 -51.23
CA ARG A 118 14.52 -0.72 -51.53
C ARG A 118 15.95 -1.17 -51.25
N ASP A 119 16.14 -2.01 -50.24
CA ASP A 119 17.45 -2.58 -49.89
C ASP A 119 17.77 -3.84 -50.72
N LEU A 120 16.77 -4.48 -51.32
CA LEU A 120 16.93 -5.71 -52.10
C LEU A 120 18.04 -5.65 -53.17
N PRO A 121 18.24 -4.56 -53.95
CA PRO A 121 19.35 -4.47 -54.89
C PRO A 121 20.73 -4.66 -54.25
N ALA A 122 20.95 -4.08 -53.06
CA ALA A 122 22.20 -4.22 -52.32
C ALA A 122 22.37 -5.66 -51.81
N LEU A 123 21.30 -6.26 -51.29
CA LEU A 123 21.30 -7.65 -50.85
C LEU A 123 21.61 -8.61 -51.99
N LEU A 124 20.97 -8.43 -53.15
CA LEU A 124 21.20 -9.22 -54.36
C LEU A 124 22.64 -9.06 -54.88
N ALA A 125 23.21 -7.86 -54.80
CA ALA A 125 24.60 -7.62 -55.17
C ALA A 125 25.57 -8.41 -54.27
N HIS A 126 25.35 -8.43 -52.95
CA HIS A 126 26.15 -9.20 -52.02
C HIS A 126 25.97 -10.71 -52.17
N ALA A 127 24.74 -11.17 -52.39
CA ALA A 127 24.43 -12.56 -52.66
C ALA A 127 25.14 -13.05 -53.94
N ARG A 128 25.03 -12.28 -55.03
CA ARG A 128 25.71 -12.57 -56.30
C ARG A 128 27.23 -12.59 -56.14
N ALA A 129 27.80 -11.59 -55.47
CA ALA A 129 29.24 -11.53 -55.22
C ALA A 129 29.76 -12.72 -54.40
N SER A 130 28.89 -13.37 -53.62
CA SER A 130 29.20 -14.54 -52.81
C SER A 130 28.79 -15.87 -53.46
N GLY A 131 28.35 -15.84 -54.72
CA GLY A 131 27.95 -17.02 -55.49
C GLY A 131 26.65 -17.69 -55.01
N LEU A 132 25.80 -16.96 -54.28
CA LEU A 132 24.52 -17.47 -53.79
C LEU A 132 23.44 -17.40 -54.86
N ARG A 133 22.50 -18.35 -54.83
CA ARG A 133 21.35 -18.42 -55.73
C ARG A 133 20.09 -18.02 -54.98
N GLY A 134 19.14 -17.40 -55.69
CA GLY A 134 17.86 -16.97 -55.09
C GLY A 134 17.05 -18.13 -54.50
N GLU A 135 17.14 -19.32 -55.10
CA GLU A 135 16.37 -20.51 -54.71
C GLU A 135 16.74 -21.04 -53.31
N ASP A 136 17.95 -20.70 -52.84
CA ASP A 136 18.47 -21.05 -51.52
C ASP A 136 18.22 -19.94 -50.47
N LEU A 137 17.60 -18.83 -50.88
CA LEU A 137 17.43 -17.64 -50.07
C LEU A 137 15.96 -17.27 -49.91
N VAL A 138 15.64 -16.70 -48.75
CA VAL A 138 14.33 -16.11 -48.48
C VAL A 138 14.52 -14.68 -47.99
N LEU A 139 13.81 -13.74 -48.59
CA LEU A 139 13.72 -12.35 -48.17
C LEU A 139 12.76 -12.22 -46.99
N TYR A 140 13.28 -11.68 -45.91
CA TYR A 140 12.54 -11.30 -44.72
C TYR A 140 12.82 -9.83 -44.39
N GLU A 141 12.02 -9.29 -43.48
CA GLU A 141 12.27 -8.03 -42.80
C GLU A 141 12.28 -8.35 -41.31
N GLU A 142 13.31 -7.89 -40.63
CA GLU A 142 13.40 -7.93 -39.17
C GLU A 142 13.75 -6.54 -38.64
N GLU A 143 13.35 -6.31 -37.41
CA GLU A 143 13.36 -5.01 -36.78
C GLU A 143 14.79 -4.47 -36.62
N LEU A 144 15.76 -5.36 -36.33
CA LEU A 144 17.17 -4.99 -36.13
C LEU A 144 17.96 -4.84 -37.44
N THR A 145 17.71 -5.70 -38.43
CA THR A 145 18.52 -5.81 -39.66
C THR A 145 17.85 -5.17 -40.88
N GLY A 146 16.61 -4.71 -40.76
CA GLY A 146 15.80 -4.27 -41.90
C GLY A 146 15.54 -5.44 -42.85
N ALA A 147 15.57 -5.18 -44.17
CA ALA A 147 15.52 -6.25 -45.15
C ALA A 147 16.80 -7.09 -45.13
N TYR A 148 16.63 -8.42 -45.16
CA TYR A 148 17.75 -9.35 -45.25
C TYR A 148 17.34 -10.61 -46.03
N LEU A 149 18.34 -11.29 -46.61
CA LEU A 149 18.15 -12.63 -47.18
C LEU A 149 18.69 -13.67 -46.21
N VAL A 150 17.93 -14.72 -45.92
CA VAL A 150 18.39 -15.83 -45.08
C VAL A 150 18.57 -17.08 -45.92
N GLY A 151 19.70 -17.76 -45.70
CA GLY A 151 19.97 -19.10 -46.19
C GLY A 151 20.11 -20.08 -45.01
N ARG A 152 20.44 -21.34 -45.31
CA ARG A 152 20.55 -22.39 -44.27
C ARG A 152 21.53 -22.06 -43.13
N ASP A 153 22.63 -21.41 -43.44
CA ASP A 153 23.76 -21.13 -42.54
C ASP A 153 24.31 -19.70 -42.71
N LEU A 154 23.51 -18.79 -43.27
CA LEU A 154 23.95 -17.43 -43.57
C LEU A 154 22.83 -16.41 -43.56
N TYR A 155 23.23 -15.15 -43.35
CA TYR A 155 22.42 -13.97 -43.54
C TYR A 155 23.10 -13.06 -44.56
N VAL A 156 22.35 -12.55 -45.53
CA VAL A 156 22.78 -11.45 -46.40
C VAL A 156 22.10 -10.20 -45.89
N VAL A 157 22.89 -9.32 -45.29
CA VAL A 157 22.45 -7.99 -44.85
C VAL A 157 23.02 -6.94 -45.81
N ARG A 158 22.55 -5.70 -45.67
CA ARG A 158 22.96 -4.58 -46.53
C ARG A 158 24.48 -4.38 -46.62
N GLU A 159 25.22 -4.73 -45.57
CA GLU A 159 26.67 -4.57 -45.49
C GLU A 159 27.46 -5.81 -45.94
N GLY A 160 26.79 -6.93 -46.23
CA GLY A 160 27.41 -8.12 -46.78
C GLY A 160 26.82 -9.45 -46.28
N VAL A 161 27.52 -10.53 -46.62
CA VAL A 161 27.15 -11.90 -46.21
C VAL A 161 27.81 -12.26 -44.87
N LEU A 162 26.99 -12.59 -43.89
CA LEU A 162 27.35 -13.11 -42.58
C LEU A 162 27.15 -14.63 -42.59
N ARG A 163 28.18 -15.39 -42.24
CA ARG A 163 28.09 -16.86 -42.18
C ARG A 163 28.04 -17.33 -40.74
N GLU A 164 27.19 -18.32 -40.48
CA GLU A 164 27.04 -18.94 -39.18
C GLU A 164 28.35 -19.63 -38.76
N ARG A 165 28.81 -19.35 -37.54
CA ARG A 165 29.85 -20.18 -36.89
C ARG A 165 29.18 -21.44 -36.33
N PRO A 166 29.88 -22.58 -36.24
CA PRO A 166 29.30 -23.82 -35.72
C PRO A 166 28.54 -23.60 -34.39
N ARG A 167 27.20 -23.66 -34.48
CA ARG A 167 26.29 -23.27 -33.40
C ARG A 167 26.36 -24.21 -32.20
N GLU A 168 26.44 -25.52 -32.47
CA GLU A 168 26.39 -26.54 -31.42
C GLU A 168 27.58 -26.46 -30.44
N PRO A 169 28.86 -26.38 -30.89
CA PRO A 169 29.98 -26.17 -29.97
C PRO A 169 29.84 -24.91 -29.12
N LEU A 170 29.39 -23.80 -29.74
CA LEU A 170 29.23 -22.51 -29.09
C LEU A 170 28.14 -22.57 -28.01
N ALA A 171 26.94 -23.04 -28.38
CA ALA A 171 25.83 -23.20 -27.45
C ALA A 171 26.15 -24.18 -26.31
N LYS A 172 26.90 -25.26 -26.58
CA LYS A 172 27.34 -26.21 -25.55
C LYS A 172 28.30 -25.57 -24.56
N GLN A 173 29.28 -24.79 -25.03
CA GLN A 173 30.21 -24.06 -24.18
C GLN A 173 29.47 -23.04 -23.30
N THR A 174 28.59 -22.23 -23.90
CA THR A 174 27.80 -21.22 -23.18
C THR A 174 26.91 -21.85 -22.11
N ARG A 175 26.22 -22.96 -22.42
CA ARG A 175 25.41 -23.70 -21.42
C ARG A 175 26.25 -24.22 -20.25
N ALA A 176 27.46 -24.70 -20.50
CA ALA A 176 28.35 -25.17 -19.44
C ALA A 176 28.81 -24.01 -18.53
N GLU A 177 29.14 -22.85 -19.12
CA GLU A 177 29.52 -21.64 -18.37
C GLU A 177 28.34 -21.08 -17.56
N HIS A 178 27.14 -21.07 -18.13
CA HIS A 178 25.91 -20.68 -17.44
C HIS A 178 25.63 -21.60 -16.24
N ALA A 179 25.73 -22.92 -16.43
CA ALA A 179 25.54 -23.88 -15.34
C ALA A 179 26.56 -23.68 -14.20
N ALA A 180 27.84 -23.51 -14.54
CA ALA A 180 28.90 -23.25 -13.55
C ALA A 180 28.70 -21.91 -12.81
N SER A 181 28.20 -20.89 -13.51
CA SER A 181 27.89 -19.58 -12.92
C SER A 181 26.71 -19.67 -11.94
N ARG A 182 25.63 -20.36 -12.31
CA ARG A 182 24.48 -20.60 -11.41
C ARG A 182 24.86 -21.40 -10.17
N GLU A 183 25.67 -22.44 -10.32
CA GLU A 183 26.17 -23.23 -9.18
C GLU A 183 27.03 -22.39 -8.22
N ARG A 184 27.84 -21.48 -8.75
CA ARG A 184 28.60 -20.52 -7.95
C ARG A 184 27.70 -19.54 -7.20
N LEU A 185 26.68 -19.03 -7.88
CA LEU A 185 25.70 -18.11 -7.28
C LEU A 185 24.94 -18.77 -6.14
N ALA A 186 24.42 -19.98 -6.34
CA ALA A 186 23.72 -20.73 -5.30
C ALA A 186 24.58 -20.91 -4.04
N ARG A 187 25.84 -21.37 -4.20
CA ARG A 187 26.78 -21.48 -3.07
C ARG A 187 27.05 -20.16 -2.36
N ALA A 188 27.18 -19.07 -3.10
CA ALA A 188 27.44 -17.75 -2.51
C ALA A 188 26.22 -17.25 -1.72
N VAL A 189 25.01 -17.45 -2.25
CA VAL A 189 23.74 -17.13 -1.59
C VAL A 189 23.57 -17.96 -0.32
N ASP A 190 23.76 -19.27 -0.38
CA ASP A 190 23.68 -20.16 0.80
C ASP A 190 24.65 -19.74 1.91
N ALA A 191 25.89 -19.40 1.55
CA ALA A 191 26.89 -18.94 2.50
C ALA A 191 26.49 -17.60 3.15
N LEU A 192 25.88 -16.69 2.38
CA LEU A 192 25.37 -15.42 2.91
C LEU A 192 24.18 -15.65 3.86
N ILE A 193 23.21 -16.49 3.46
CA ILE A 193 22.05 -16.85 4.29
C ILE A 193 22.51 -17.47 5.62
N ALA A 194 23.46 -18.40 5.58
CA ALA A 194 24.02 -19.04 6.76
C ALA A 194 24.72 -18.04 7.71
N SER A 195 25.12 -16.87 7.22
CA SER A 195 25.74 -15.81 8.03
C SER A 195 24.75 -14.86 8.70
N LEU A 196 23.49 -14.82 8.25
CA LEU A 196 22.45 -13.91 8.77
C LEU A 196 22.27 -13.95 10.30
N PRO A 197 22.35 -15.11 10.98
CA PRO A 197 22.26 -15.15 12.45
C PRO A 197 23.31 -14.31 13.18
N ASN A 198 24.44 -13.99 12.54
CA ASN A 198 25.53 -13.21 13.09
C ASN A 198 25.44 -11.70 12.78
N THR A 199 24.39 -11.26 12.07
CA THR A 199 24.16 -9.85 11.73
C THR A 199 23.36 -9.14 12.84
N PRO A 200 23.41 -7.80 12.92
CA PRO A 200 22.60 -7.03 13.88
C PRO A 200 21.10 -6.98 13.53
N ILE A 201 20.69 -7.57 12.40
CA ILE A 201 19.29 -7.62 11.94
C ILE A 201 18.44 -8.39 12.96
N ALA A 202 17.22 -7.90 13.19
CA ALA A 202 16.28 -8.52 14.12
C ALA A 202 16.00 -9.99 13.73
N PRO A 203 15.91 -10.94 14.69
CA PRO A 203 15.70 -12.35 14.40
C PRO A 203 14.55 -12.63 13.44
N GLU A 204 13.41 -11.97 13.63
CA GLU A 204 12.20 -12.06 12.81
C GLU A 204 12.43 -11.60 11.36
N SER A 205 13.26 -10.59 11.14
CA SER A 205 13.56 -10.07 9.79
C SER A 205 14.52 -10.98 9.01
N ARG A 206 15.22 -11.92 9.66
CA ARG A 206 16.21 -12.77 9.00
C ARG A 206 15.57 -13.81 8.08
N SER A 207 14.37 -14.31 8.41
CA SER A 207 13.64 -15.25 7.54
C SER A 207 13.21 -14.57 6.25
N ALA A 208 12.59 -13.40 6.36
CA ALA A 208 12.21 -12.56 5.22
C ALA A 208 13.41 -12.32 4.27
N LEU A 209 14.56 -11.95 4.83
CA LEU A 209 15.78 -11.75 4.06
C LEU A 209 16.32 -13.03 3.43
N ALA A 210 16.23 -14.17 4.13
CA ALA A 210 16.65 -15.45 3.56
C ALA A 210 15.78 -15.83 2.35
N GLU A 211 14.47 -15.59 2.42
CA GLU A 211 13.53 -15.81 1.30
C GLU A 211 13.86 -14.90 0.10
N ILE A 212 14.07 -13.60 0.33
CA ILE A 212 14.49 -12.65 -0.71
C ILE A 212 15.83 -13.04 -1.32
N LEU A 213 16.81 -13.47 -0.52
CA LEU A 213 18.11 -13.92 -1.01
C LEU A 213 18.00 -15.19 -1.85
N ALA A 214 17.10 -16.11 -1.49
CA ALA A 214 16.88 -17.33 -2.25
C ALA A 214 16.34 -17.04 -3.67
N GLN A 215 15.52 -15.99 -3.83
CA GLN A 215 14.99 -15.56 -5.14
C GLN A 215 16.09 -15.24 -6.15
N ILE A 216 17.27 -14.77 -5.72
CA ILE A 216 18.38 -14.38 -6.61
C ILE A 216 18.78 -15.51 -7.58
N THR A 217 18.62 -16.75 -7.14
CA THR A 217 19.02 -17.97 -7.88
C THR A 217 17.98 -18.47 -8.89
N LEU A 218 16.78 -17.91 -8.88
CA LEU A 218 15.63 -18.39 -9.67
C LEU A 218 15.49 -17.65 -11.01
N GLU A 219 14.75 -18.25 -11.94
CA GLU A 219 14.28 -17.60 -13.16
C GLU A 219 12.99 -16.81 -12.85
N ASP A 220 12.72 -15.72 -13.59
CA ASP A 220 11.52 -14.90 -13.34
C ASP A 220 10.21 -15.68 -13.55
N ALA A 221 10.19 -16.74 -14.36
CA ALA A 221 9.00 -17.59 -14.50
C ALA A 221 8.71 -18.48 -13.27
N GLN A 222 9.62 -18.54 -12.30
CA GLN A 222 9.56 -19.40 -11.11
C GLN A 222 9.32 -18.62 -9.82
N HIS A 223 9.02 -17.32 -9.91
CA HIS A 223 8.88 -16.46 -8.74
C HIS A 223 7.53 -16.61 -8.04
N ASP A 224 7.57 -16.37 -6.73
CA ASP A 224 6.38 -16.15 -5.92
C ASP A 224 5.95 -14.69 -6.08
N LEU A 225 4.67 -14.44 -6.38
CA LEU A 225 4.12 -13.09 -6.53
C LEU A 225 4.19 -12.28 -5.22
N ASP A 226 4.26 -12.97 -4.07
CA ASP A 226 4.43 -12.35 -2.75
C ASP A 226 5.88 -11.91 -2.48
N LEU A 227 6.80 -12.16 -3.41
CA LEU A 227 8.21 -11.79 -3.33
C LEU A 227 8.63 -10.90 -4.51
N ILE A 228 9.79 -10.26 -4.37
CA ILE A 228 10.36 -9.48 -5.47
C ILE A 228 10.77 -10.39 -6.63
N PRO A 229 10.64 -9.96 -7.90
CA PRO A 229 11.11 -10.74 -9.03
C PRO A 229 12.62 -11.08 -8.94
N PRO A 230 13.04 -12.31 -9.27
CA PRO A 230 14.44 -12.74 -9.24
C PRO A 230 15.39 -11.80 -10.00
N SER A 231 15.01 -11.31 -11.17
CA SER A 231 15.78 -10.34 -11.95
C SER A 231 15.96 -9.00 -11.23
N PHE A 232 14.94 -8.56 -10.50
CA PHE A 232 15.05 -7.36 -9.68
C PHE A 232 15.94 -7.58 -8.45
N ALA A 233 15.84 -8.74 -7.79
CA ALA A 233 16.74 -9.12 -6.70
C ALA A 233 18.22 -9.10 -7.14
N ARG A 234 18.52 -9.64 -8.32
CA ARG A 234 19.87 -9.56 -8.92
C ARG A 234 20.31 -8.13 -9.19
N ARG A 235 19.40 -7.28 -9.70
CA ARG A 235 19.66 -5.85 -9.93
C ARG A 235 20.03 -5.12 -8.65
N LEU A 236 19.32 -5.37 -7.55
CA LEU A 236 19.63 -4.81 -6.22
C LEU A 236 21.03 -5.23 -5.75
N VAL A 237 21.39 -6.50 -5.93
CA VAL A 237 22.74 -7.00 -5.62
C VAL A 237 23.80 -6.26 -6.44
N ARG A 238 23.61 -6.10 -7.76
CA ARG A 238 24.54 -5.33 -8.60
C ARG A 238 24.72 -3.89 -8.13
N ALA A 239 23.62 -3.27 -7.69
CA ALA A 239 23.59 -1.90 -7.17
C ALA A 239 24.19 -1.75 -5.77
N GLY A 240 24.55 -2.85 -5.10
CA GLY A 240 25.21 -2.82 -3.79
C GLY A 240 24.26 -2.86 -2.61
N TRP A 241 22.99 -3.25 -2.81
CA TRP A 241 22.00 -3.35 -1.73
C TRP A 241 22.48 -4.20 -0.55
N LEU A 242 23.23 -5.29 -0.79
CA LEU A 242 23.71 -6.18 0.27
C LEU A 242 24.52 -5.50 1.40
N SER A 243 25.03 -4.29 1.16
CA SER A 243 25.69 -3.49 2.19
C SER A 243 24.79 -3.16 3.39
N VAL A 244 23.47 -3.07 3.19
CA VAL A 244 22.51 -2.81 4.28
C VAL A 244 22.38 -3.98 5.26
N LEU A 245 22.80 -5.18 4.86
CA LEU A 245 22.71 -6.39 5.70
C LEU A 245 23.73 -6.39 6.84
N HIS A 246 24.75 -5.52 6.77
CA HIS A 246 25.91 -5.54 7.66
C HIS A 246 26.60 -6.92 7.77
N ALA A 247 26.47 -7.73 6.72
CA ALA A 247 27.12 -9.03 6.59
C ALA A 247 28.63 -8.88 6.25
N PRO A 248 29.46 -9.92 6.43
CA PRO A 248 30.86 -9.87 6.04
C PRO A 248 31.03 -9.49 4.57
N ARG A 249 31.81 -8.44 4.29
CA ARG A 249 32.02 -7.89 2.94
C ARG A 249 32.45 -8.94 1.92
N ALA A 250 33.27 -9.92 2.32
CA ALA A 250 33.69 -11.00 1.45
C ALA A 250 32.52 -11.86 0.93
N LEU A 251 31.48 -12.08 1.74
CA LEU A 251 30.28 -12.83 1.33
C LEU A 251 29.40 -11.99 0.40
N THR A 252 29.19 -10.72 0.73
CA THR A 252 28.40 -9.82 -0.13
C THR A 252 29.06 -9.59 -1.48
N ASP A 253 30.39 -9.43 -1.51
CA ASP A 253 31.18 -9.28 -2.73
C ASP A 253 31.14 -10.59 -3.56
N ALA A 254 31.20 -11.76 -2.92
CA ALA A 254 31.10 -13.05 -3.61
C ALA A 254 29.74 -13.26 -4.29
N VAL A 255 28.63 -12.88 -3.64
CA VAL A 255 27.28 -12.93 -4.25
C VAL A 255 27.22 -11.95 -5.42
N ARG A 256 27.69 -10.72 -5.24
CA ARG A 256 27.70 -9.70 -6.31
C ARG A 256 28.49 -10.15 -7.53
N ASP A 257 29.69 -10.68 -7.33
CA ASP A 257 30.53 -11.18 -8.42
C ASP A 257 29.89 -12.38 -9.13
N ALA A 258 29.20 -13.25 -8.40
CA ALA A 258 28.48 -14.37 -9.00
C ALA A 258 27.27 -13.89 -9.82
N VAL A 259 26.51 -12.90 -9.34
CA VAL A 259 25.41 -12.27 -10.10
C VAL A 259 25.94 -11.66 -11.41
N LEU A 260 27.01 -10.87 -11.35
CA LEU A 260 27.62 -10.25 -12.54
C LEU A 260 28.08 -11.28 -13.57
N ARG A 261 28.56 -12.45 -13.13
CA ARG A 261 28.92 -13.56 -14.04
C ARG A 261 27.69 -14.21 -14.66
N CYS A 262 26.64 -14.48 -13.87
CA CYS A 262 25.41 -15.05 -14.39
C CYS A 262 24.72 -14.13 -15.42
N GLU A 263 24.79 -12.82 -15.23
CA GLU A 263 24.19 -11.84 -16.14
C GLU A 263 25.12 -11.44 -17.30
N THR A 264 26.29 -12.07 -17.41
CA THR A 264 27.16 -11.87 -18.57
C THR A 264 26.51 -12.51 -19.80
N MET A 265 26.24 -11.68 -20.81
CA MET A 265 25.68 -12.13 -22.08
C MET A 265 26.72 -12.89 -22.90
N LEU A 266 26.47 -14.18 -23.14
CA LEU A 266 27.34 -15.07 -23.89
C LEU A 266 26.68 -15.50 -25.21
N PRO A 267 27.44 -15.60 -26.31
CA PRO A 267 26.87 -15.96 -27.60
C PRO A 267 26.40 -17.42 -27.62
N ILE A 268 25.19 -17.65 -28.11
CA ILE A 268 24.62 -18.99 -28.39
C ILE A 268 24.43 -19.23 -29.89
N ALA A 269 24.44 -18.17 -30.70
CA ALA A 269 24.62 -18.21 -32.15
C ALA A 269 25.40 -16.97 -32.60
N SER A 270 26.22 -17.12 -33.65
CA SER A 270 27.05 -16.03 -34.18
C SER A 270 27.16 -16.16 -35.69
N PHE A 271 26.88 -15.06 -36.38
CA PHE A 271 27.00 -14.90 -37.82
C PHE A 271 27.99 -13.77 -38.07
N GLY A 272 29.05 -14.01 -38.83
CA GLY A 272 30.08 -12.99 -38.95
C GLY A 272 30.94 -13.05 -40.18
N ARG A 273 31.63 -11.93 -40.39
CA ARG A 273 32.76 -11.73 -41.30
C ARG A 273 33.67 -10.64 -40.73
N PRO A 274 34.86 -10.38 -41.29
CA PRO A 274 35.67 -9.25 -40.86
C PRO A 274 34.88 -7.92 -40.94
N GLY A 275 34.71 -7.26 -39.79
CA GLY A 275 34.04 -5.96 -39.69
C GLY A 275 32.51 -5.96 -39.73
N ALA A 276 31.85 -7.13 -39.68
CA ALA A 276 30.41 -7.23 -39.47
C ALA A 276 30.06 -8.52 -38.71
N GLU A 277 29.27 -8.40 -37.65
CA GLU A 277 28.87 -9.51 -36.79
C GLU A 277 27.43 -9.33 -36.31
N MET A 278 26.68 -10.43 -36.29
CA MET A 278 25.35 -10.53 -35.71
C MET A 278 25.36 -11.72 -34.75
N GLN A 279 24.87 -11.54 -33.53
CA GLN A 279 24.88 -12.61 -32.52
C GLN A 279 23.55 -12.67 -31.81
N LEU A 280 23.13 -13.89 -31.49
CA LEU A 280 22.15 -14.14 -30.43
C LEU A 280 22.95 -14.46 -29.18
N VAL A 281 22.86 -13.59 -28.19
CA VAL A 281 23.47 -13.78 -26.88
C VAL A 281 22.41 -14.12 -25.84
N GLU A 282 22.80 -14.87 -24.83
CA GLU A 282 21.95 -15.32 -23.73
C GLU A 282 22.73 -15.18 -22.41
N ASP A 283 22.05 -14.84 -21.32
CA ASP A 283 22.62 -14.91 -19.97
C ASP A 283 22.32 -16.26 -19.29
N ALA A 284 22.81 -16.45 -18.06
CA ALA A 284 22.61 -17.70 -17.34
C ALA A 284 21.15 -17.94 -16.89
N PHE A 285 20.23 -16.98 -17.06
CA PHE A 285 18.81 -17.08 -16.73
C PHE A 285 17.91 -17.08 -17.97
N GLY A 286 18.50 -17.18 -19.17
CA GLY A 286 17.75 -17.29 -20.42
C GLY A 286 17.30 -15.96 -21.02
N ALA A 287 17.72 -14.81 -20.49
CA ALA A 287 17.47 -13.53 -21.12
C ALA A 287 18.25 -13.46 -22.44
N ARG A 288 17.54 -13.26 -23.56
CA ARG A 288 18.11 -13.31 -24.91
C ARG A 288 18.12 -11.95 -25.57
N VAL A 289 19.21 -11.66 -26.26
CA VAL A 289 19.41 -10.41 -26.98
C VAL A 289 19.98 -10.70 -28.36
N TRP A 290 19.35 -10.14 -29.39
CA TRP A 290 19.97 -10.08 -30.71
C TRP A 290 20.84 -8.83 -30.80
N THR A 291 22.05 -8.98 -31.30
CA THR A 291 22.99 -7.87 -31.49
C THR A 291 23.44 -7.81 -32.95
N LEU A 292 23.65 -6.60 -33.45
CA LEU A 292 24.20 -6.33 -34.77
C LEU A 292 25.31 -5.30 -34.61
N ALA A 293 26.48 -5.58 -35.17
CA ALA A 293 27.62 -4.67 -35.23
C ALA A 293 28.23 -4.71 -36.63
N THR A 294 27.95 -3.69 -37.44
CA THR A 294 28.55 -3.44 -38.75
C THR A 294 29.25 -2.08 -38.74
N ARG A 295 29.90 -1.71 -39.86
CA ARG A 295 30.46 -0.35 -40.03
C ARG A 295 29.39 0.73 -40.07
N GLU A 296 28.20 0.40 -40.55
CA GLU A 296 27.11 1.36 -40.80
C GLU A 296 26.03 1.31 -39.72
N ARG A 297 25.83 0.15 -39.09
CA ARG A 297 24.75 -0.10 -38.14
C ARG A 297 25.26 -0.85 -36.93
N VAL A 298 24.95 -0.32 -35.75
CA VAL A 298 25.19 -1.01 -34.48
C VAL A 298 23.92 -0.92 -33.67
N GLY A 299 23.50 -2.02 -33.05
CA GLY A 299 22.30 -2.04 -32.24
C GLY A 299 22.01 -3.40 -31.64
N TYR A 300 20.89 -3.46 -30.92
CA TYR A 300 20.38 -4.69 -30.35
C TYR A 300 18.85 -4.71 -30.35
N ALA A 301 18.28 -5.91 -30.25
CA ALA A 301 16.86 -6.13 -30.10
C ALA A 301 16.60 -7.05 -28.90
N VAL A 302 15.64 -6.64 -28.06
CA VAL A 302 15.19 -7.34 -26.86
C VAL A 302 13.67 -7.33 -26.79
N PHE A 303 13.09 -8.18 -25.94
CA PHE A 303 11.70 -8.00 -25.55
C PHE A 303 11.57 -6.74 -24.70
N ALA A 304 10.58 -5.91 -25.01
CA ALA A 304 10.29 -4.75 -24.19
C ALA A 304 9.69 -5.20 -22.85
N PRO A 305 9.91 -4.44 -21.76
CA PRO A 305 9.23 -4.70 -20.49
C PRO A 305 7.72 -4.73 -20.68
N LEU A 306 7.06 -5.69 -20.04
CA LEU A 306 5.59 -5.71 -19.98
C LEU A 306 5.12 -4.69 -18.93
N PRO A 307 4.05 -3.93 -19.20
CA PRO A 307 3.45 -3.07 -18.20
C PRO A 307 2.95 -3.86 -16.97
N ALA A 308 3.05 -3.26 -15.78
CA ALA A 308 2.80 -3.92 -14.51
C ALA A 308 1.33 -4.37 -14.31
N TYR A 309 0.35 -3.66 -14.86
CA TYR A 309 -1.07 -4.02 -14.68
C TYR A 309 -1.91 -3.96 -15.96
N TYR A 310 -1.26 -4.11 -17.12
CA TYR A 310 -1.94 -4.31 -18.41
C TYR A 310 -1.67 -5.71 -18.94
N SER A 311 -2.39 -6.69 -18.39
CA SER A 311 -2.25 -8.10 -18.78
C SER A 311 -2.80 -8.41 -20.18
N ASN A 312 -3.63 -7.54 -20.73
CA ASN A 312 -4.21 -7.66 -22.08
C ASN A 312 -3.30 -7.11 -23.20
N GLY A 313 -2.11 -6.62 -22.86
CA GLY A 313 -1.14 -6.06 -23.80
C GLY A 313 -0.42 -7.13 -24.64
N SER A 314 -0.01 -6.74 -25.85
CA SER A 314 0.82 -7.59 -26.72
C SER A 314 2.27 -7.62 -26.24
N VAL A 315 2.94 -8.75 -26.43
CA VAL A 315 4.40 -8.82 -26.26
C VAL A 315 5.06 -8.02 -27.38
N THR A 316 5.84 -7.00 -27.02
CA THR A 316 6.50 -6.11 -27.97
C THR A 316 8.02 -6.29 -27.95
N ARG A 317 8.68 -5.87 -29.02
CA ARG A 317 10.14 -5.87 -29.16
C ARG A 317 10.67 -4.46 -29.17
N LEU A 318 11.67 -4.22 -28.34
CA LEU A 318 12.47 -3.00 -28.32
C LEU A 318 13.69 -3.20 -29.22
N VAL A 319 13.88 -2.31 -30.19
CA VAL A 319 15.09 -2.20 -31.00
C VAL A 319 15.81 -0.91 -30.64
N VAL A 320 17.10 -1.01 -30.34
CA VAL A 320 17.94 0.13 -29.96
C VAL A 320 19.12 0.21 -30.92
N ARG A 321 19.35 1.41 -31.46
CA ARG A 321 20.49 1.70 -32.33
C ARG A 321 21.53 2.53 -31.58
N LEU A 322 22.79 2.22 -31.84
CA LEU A 322 23.97 2.83 -31.23
C LEU A 322 24.85 3.50 -32.30
N PRO A 323 25.73 4.44 -31.90
CA PRO A 323 26.74 5.00 -32.79
C PRO A 323 27.66 3.92 -33.38
N GLY A 324 28.13 4.15 -34.61
CA GLY A 324 29.10 3.29 -35.26
C GLY A 324 30.34 3.02 -34.40
N GLY A 325 30.76 1.76 -34.33
CA GLY A 325 31.90 1.31 -33.52
C GLY A 325 31.61 1.08 -32.03
N ALA A 326 30.37 1.27 -31.57
CA ALA A 326 29.95 0.88 -30.23
C ALA A 326 29.88 -0.65 -30.07
N ASP A 327 30.07 -1.15 -28.85
CA ASP A 327 29.75 -2.52 -28.47
C ASP A 327 28.26 -2.62 -28.07
N PRO A 328 27.43 -3.42 -28.77
CA PRO A 328 25.98 -3.46 -28.53
C PRO A 328 25.59 -3.94 -27.13
N ILE A 329 26.49 -4.57 -26.39
CA ILE A 329 26.26 -5.03 -25.02
C ILE A 329 26.79 -4.01 -24.01
N ARG A 330 28.01 -3.52 -24.20
CA ARG A 330 28.70 -2.68 -23.20
C ARG A 330 28.39 -1.19 -23.32
N ASP A 331 28.09 -0.72 -24.52
CA ASP A 331 27.87 0.70 -24.82
C ASP A 331 26.38 1.05 -24.96
N ALA A 332 25.46 0.22 -24.44
CA ALA A 332 24.01 0.42 -24.58
C ALA A 332 23.53 1.81 -24.12
N SER A 333 24.18 2.40 -23.11
CA SER A 333 23.88 3.76 -22.62
C SER A 333 24.14 4.88 -23.65
N ARG A 334 24.89 4.60 -24.73
CA ARG A 334 25.21 5.55 -25.81
C ARG A 334 24.19 5.54 -26.95
N TRP A 335 23.01 4.96 -26.74
CA TRP A 335 21.98 4.82 -27.74
C TRP A 335 21.55 6.15 -28.40
N ILE A 336 21.17 6.06 -29.67
CA ILE A 336 20.81 7.20 -30.53
C ILE A 336 19.38 7.14 -31.08
N GLU A 337 18.84 5.93 -31.25
CA GLU A 337 17.46 5.70 -31.72
C GLU A 337 16.87 4.50 -30.98
N ALA A 338 15.56 4.51 -30.77
CA ALA A 338 14.83 3.39 -30.21
C ALA A 338 13.48 3.20 -30.92
N GLU A 339 13.08 1.97 -31.15
CA GLU A 339 11.82 1.61 -31.80
C GLU A 339 11.11 0.49 -31.03
N LEU A 340 9.79 0.53 -31.04
CA LEU A 340 8.93 -0.48 -30.44
C LEU A 340 8.07 -1.13 -31.52
N TRP A 341 8.07 -2.46 -31.54
CA TRP A 341 7.43 -3.28 -32.57
C TRP A 341 6.44 -4.27 -31.94
N ASN A 342 5.26 -4.43 -32.56
CA ASN A 342 4.29 -5.47 -32.26
C ASN A 342 4.20 -6.44 -33.44
N GLY A 343 4.93 -7.55 -33.36
CA GLY A 343 5.17 -8.37 -34.54
C GLY A 343 5.87 -7.56 -35.64
N PRO A 344 5.41 -7.58 -36.90
CA PRO A 344 6.01 -6.82 -37.99
C PRO A 344 5.60 -5.34 -38.02
N GLU A 345 4.72 -4.88 -37.11
CA GLU A 345 4.16 -3.54 -37.12
C GLU A 345 4.93 -2.64 -36.14
N ARG A 346 5.61 -1.59 -36.63
CA ARG A 346 6.27 -0.60 -35.78
C ARG A 346 5.23 0.33 -35.17
N ILE A 347 5.10 0.31 -33.85
CA ILE A 347 4.06 1.06 -33.13
C ILE A 347 4.59 2.39 -32.55
N ALA A 348 5.89 2.48 -32.28
CA ALA A 348 6.55 3.71 -31.83
C ALA A 348 8.01 3.77 -32.27
N ALA A 349 8.52 4.98 -32.48
CA ALA A 349 9.92 5.26 -32.80
C ALA A 349 10.37 6.58 -32.20
N TRP A 350 11.61 6.64 -31.72
CA TRP A 350 12.24 7.85 -31.20
C TRP A 350 13.64 8.03 -31.77
N ASP A 351 13.96 9.29 -32.07
CA ASP A 351 15.32 9.77 -32.28
C ASP A 351 15.45 11.21 -31.77
N SER A 352 16.68 11.68 -31.57
CA SER A 352 16.92 13.03 -31.03
C SER A 352 16.47 14.17 -31.94
N ALA A 353 16.29 13.92 -33.25
CA ALA A 353 15.93 14.96 -34.22
C ALA A 353 14.41 15.18 -34.30
N HIS A 354 13.62 14.13 -34.06
CA HIS A 354 12.17 14.17 -34.28
C HIS A 354 11.36 13.89 -33.01
N GLY A 355 11.98 13.49 -31.90
CA GLY A 355 11.26 13.08 -30.70
C GLY A 355 10.51 11.77 -30.89
N LEU A 356 9.48 11.52 -30.06
CA LEU A 356 8.66 10.32 -30.15
C LEU A 356 7.64 10.46 -31.27
N ARG A 357 7.57 9.45 -32.13
CA ARG A 357 6.51 9.25 -33.13
C ARG A 357 5.83 7.92 -32.83
N SER A 358 4.52 7.88 -32.94
CA SER A 358 3.72 6.67 -32.71
C SER A 358 2.57 6.60 -33.68
N GLU A 359 2.14 5.38 -34.00
CA GLU A 359 0.93 5.12 -34.78
C GLU A 359 -0.23 4.80 -33.81
N PRO A 360 -1.17 5.74 -33.54
CA PRO A 360 -2.13 5.58 -32.44
C PRO A 360 -3.06 4.38 -32.58
N ASP A 361 -3.40 3.98 -33.81
CA ASP A 361 -4.25 2.82 -34.07
C ASP A 361 -3.51 1.52 -33.79
N ALA A 362 -2.25 1.43 -34.24
CA ALA A 362 -1.38 0.30 -33.98
C ALA A 362 -1.05 0.17 -32.48
N TRP A 363 -0.84 1.30 -31.80
CA TRP A 363 -0.66 1.37 -30.35
C TRP A 363 -1.87 0.82 -29.60
N ARG A 364 -3.08 1.32 -29.90
CA ARG A 364 -4.32 0.85 -29.24
C ARG A 364 -4.64 -0.61 -29.51
N LYS A 365 -4.21 -1.14 -30.65
CA LYS A 365 -4.29 -2.57 -30.96
C LYS A 365 -3.29 -3.39 -30.15
N ALA A 366 -2.08 -2.87 -29.94
CA ALA A 366 -1.05 -3.50 -29.11
C ALA A 366 -1.41 -3.46 -27.61
N PHE A 367 -1.98 -2.35 -27.16
CA PHE A 367 -2.33 -2.07 -25.77
C PHE A 367 -3.78 -1.55 -25.67
N PRO A 368 -4.77 -2.45 -25.61
CA PRO A 368 -6.17 -2.07 -25.56
C PRO A 368 -6.53 -1.36 -24.24
N SER A 369 -7.20 -0.22 -24.34
CA SER A 369 -7.69 0.56 -23.20
C SER A 369 -9.10 0.14 -22.75
N THR A 370 -9.61 -0.98 -23.23
CA THR A 370 -10.91 -1.56 -22.87
C THR A 370 -10.84 -3.09 -22.90
N GLY A 371 -11.82 -3.75 -22.29
CA GLY A 371 -11.94 -5.21 -22.28
C GLY A 371 -11.42 -5.84 -20.99
N PRO A 372 -11.18 -7.17 -20.99
CA PRO A 372 -10.72 -7.89 -19.81
C PRO A 372 -9.43 -7.30 -19.25
N GLY A 373 -9.37 -7.11 -17.94
CA GLY A 373 -8.20 -6.54 -17.24
C GLY A 373 -8.13 -5.01 -17.22
N VAL A 374 -9.14 -4.31 -17.73
CA VAL A 374 -9.26 -2.84 -17.62
C VAL A 374 -10.31 -2.49 -16.57
N GLU A 375 -9.96 -1.65 -15.61
CA GLU A 375 -10.87 -1.17 -14.57
C GLU A 375 -11.96 -0.27 -15.16
N TRP A 376 -13.16 -0.32 -14.59
CA TRP A 376 -14.30 0.45 -15.10
C TRP A 376 -14.09 1.97 -15.02
N ALA A 377 -13.31 2.42 -14.04
CA ALA A 377 -12.93 3.82 -13.82
C ALA A 377 -11.53 4.14 -14.35
N ALA A 378 -10.90 3.21 -15.09
CA ALA A 378 -9.59 3.45 -15.70
C ALA A 378 -9.64 4.69 -16.57
N LEU A 379 -8.64 5.57 -16.38
CA LEU A 379 -8.49 6.75 -17.19
C LEU A 379 -8.42 6.36 -18.67
N ARG A 380 -9.09 7.16 -19.51
CA ARG A 380 -9.03 6.94 -20.96
C ARG A 380 -7.59 7.10 -21.44
N ASP A 381 -7.13 6.17 -22.27
CA ASP A 381 -5.75 6.14 -22.76
C ASP A 381 -4.71 6.06 -21.62
N ALA A 382 -5.04 5.36 -20.53
CA ALA A 382 -4.20 5.18 -19.35
C ALA A 382 -2.82 4.52 -19.59
N LEU A 383 -2.54 4.07 -20.82
CA LEU A 383 -1.19 3.72 -21.28
C LEU A 383 -0.87 4.50 -22.57
N PRO A 384 -0.40 5.76 -22.47
CA PRO A 384 -0.15 6.61 -23.64
C PRO A 384 1.08 6.09 -24.42
N PRO A 385 1.24 6.45 -25.70
CA PRO A 385 2.41 6.05 -26.48
C PRO A 385 3.74 6.44 -25.81
N HIS A 386 4.61 5.44 -25.60
CA HIS A 386 5.90 5.60 -24.94
C HIS A 386 6.91 4.54 -25.41
N ILE A 387 8.18 4.72 -25.05
CA ILE A 387 9.23 3.70 -25.19
C ILE A 387 10.03 3.64 -23.89
N VAL A 388 10.10 2.46 -23.27
CA VAL A 388 11.06 2.18 -22.19
C VAL A 388 12.31 1.60 -22.83
N VAL A 389 13.39 2.39 -22.86
CA VAL A 389 14.66 1.94 -23.42
C VAL A 389 15.41 1.17 -22.33
N THR A 390 15.62 -0.12 -22.55
CA THR A 390 16.40 -0.98 -21.65
C THR A 390 17.72 -1.40 -22.29
N ALA A 391 18.73 -1.59 -21.45
CA ALA A 391 19.98 -2.24 -21.83
C ALA A 391 19.77 -3.76 -22.00
N PRO A 392 20.71 -4.48 -22.64
CA PRO A 392 20.66 -5.94 -22.77
C PRO A 392 20.46 -6.70 -21.46
N ASN A 393 20.99 -6.18 -20.34
CA ASN A 393 20.82 -6.74 -18.99
C ASN A 393 19.54 -6.25 -18.26
N SER A 394 18.59 -5.70 -19.02
CA SER A 394 17.31 -5.14 -18.58
C SER A 394 17.38 -3.88 -17.70
N ASP A 395 18.55 -3.26 -17.51
CA ASP A 395 18.65 -1.95 -16.84
C ASP A 395 17.87 -0.90 -17.64
N VAL A 396 17.07 -0.08 -16.96
CA VAL A 396 16.35 1.01 -17.62
C VAL A 396 17.33 2.13 -17.92
N LEU A 397 17.41 2.52 -19.19
CA LEU A 397 18.27 3.61 -19.67
C LEU A 397 17.50 4.92 -19.84
N ALA A 398 16.22 4.85 -20.22
CA ALA A 398 15.33 6.00 -20.32
C ALA A 398 13.85 5.59 -20.45
N LEU A 399 12.95 6.47 -20.01
CA LEU A 399 11.54 6.48 -20.40
C LEU A 399 11.32 7.63 -21.38
N VAL A 400 10.74 7.34 -22.55
CA VAL A 400 10.49 8.31 -23.62
C VAL A 400 9.00 8.46 -23.83
N THR A 401 8.51 9.71 -23.86
CA THR A 401 7.12 10.07 -24.14
C THR A 401 7.05 11.12 -25.26
N ALA A 402 5.83 11.50 -25.66
CA ALA A 402 5.62 12.62 -26.58
C ALA A 402 6.11 13.97 -26.02
N HIS A 403 6.27 14.07 -24.69
CA HIS A 403 6.62 15.31 -23.99
C HIS A 403 8.11 15.39 -23.64
N GLY A 404 8.86 14.30 -23.76
CA GLY A 404 10.29 14.32 -23.57
C GLY A 404 10.89 12.97 -23.21
N ARG A 405 12.08 13.04 -22.63
CA ARG A 405 12.88 11.89 -22.20
C ARG A 405 13.20 12.05 -20.72
N LEU A 406 12.92 11.00 -19.95
CA LEU A 406 13.24 10.88 -18.53
C LEU A 406 14.31 9.81 -18.36
N ASP A 407 15.52 10.25 -18.02
CA ASP A 407 16.61 9.34 -17.67
C ASP A 407 16.55 8.93 -16.18
N PRO A 408 17.10 7.76 -15.81
CA PRO A 408 17.34 7.42 -14.42
C PRO A 408 18.11 8.51 -13.67
N VAL A 409 17.87 8.65 -12.36
CA VAL A 409 18.58 9.66 -11.55
C VAL A 409 20.09 9.42 -11.60
N GLN A 410 20.85 10.49 -11.82
CA GLN A 410 22.31 10.47 -11.90
C GLN A 410 22.89 11.18 -10.67
N GLY A 411 23.58 10.43 -9.82
CA GLY A 411 24.13 10.93 -8.55
C GLY A 411 23.19 10.70 -7.36
N ALA A 412 23.58 11.25 -6.20
CA ALA A 412 22.87 11.09 -4.95
C ALA A 412 22.53 12.46 -4.33
N GLY A 413 21.49 12.48 -3.50
CA GLY A 413 21.08 13.64 -2.70
C GLY A 413 20.07 14.57 -3.38
N GLU A 414 19.66 15.58 -2.62
CA GLU A 414 18.52 16.45 -2.94
C GLU A 414 18.65 17.19 -4.27
N ALA A 415 19.85 17.65 -4.64
CA ALA A 415 20.04 18.40 -5.88
C ALA A 415 19.82 17.53 -7.13
N ALA A 416 20.29 16.27 -7.10
CA ALA A 416 20.08 15.33 -8.19
C ALA A 416 18.61 14.94 -8.30
N ALA A 417 17.96 14.70 -7.15
CA ALA A 417 16.53 14.42 -7.07
C ALA A 417 15.69 15.58 -7.62
N GLU A 418 15.99 16.83 -7.25
CA GLU A 418 15.27 18.01 -7.73
C GLU A 418 15.36 18.18 -9.25
N ILE A 419 16.54 17.95 -9.84
CA ILE A 419 16.70 17.97 -11.30
C ILE A 419 15.85 16.87 -11.94
N TRP A 420 15.84 15.67 -11.35
CA TRP A 420 15.05 14.55 -11.84
C TRP A 420 13.55 14.84 -11.74
N TYR A 421 13.04 15.35 -10.61
CA TYR A 421 11.62 15.69 -10.44
C TYR A 421 11.14 16.71 -11.46
N ARG A 422 11.94 17.74 -11.77
CA ARG A 422 11.59 18.73 -12.82
C ARG A 422 11.53 18.10 -14.20
N ARG A 423 12.45 17.19 -14.52
CA ARG A 423 12.44 16.46 -15.80
C ARG A 423 11.24 15.52 -15.88
N ALA A 424 10.92 14.82 -14.80
CA ALA A 424 9.74 13.96 -14.70
C ALA A 424 8.46 14.78 -14.87
N ALA A 425 8.33 15.92 -14.18
CA ALA A 425 7.19 16.81 -14.30
C ALA A 425 6.95 17.29 -15.73
N ALA A 426 8.02 17.56 -16.49
CA ALA A 426 7.95 17.97 -17.89
C ALA A 426 7.66 16.81 -18.86
N ALA A 427 8.29 15.65 -18.66
CA ALA A 427 8.12 14.49 -19.53
C ALA A 427 6.81 13.73 -19.29
N LEU A 428 6.19 13.89 -18.11
CA LEU A 428 5.02 13.13 -17.67
C LEU A 428 3.84 14.03 -17.26
N PRO A 429 3.31 14.90 -18.13
CA PRO A 429 2.50 16.05 -17.74
C PRO A 429 1.09 15.74 -17.20
N ASP A 430 0.54 14.56 -17.45
CA ASP A 430 -0.80 14.16 -17.04
C ASP A 430 -0.79 12.85 -16.23
N ALA A 431 -1.95 12.46 -15.72
CA ALA A 431 -2.10 11.26 -14.90
C ALA A 431 -1.63 9.99 -15.62
N ALA A 432 -1.97 9.82 -16.90
CA ALA A 432 -1.63 8.65 -17.70
C ALA A 432 -0.11 8.55 -17.93
N HIS A 433 0.55 9.68 -18.20
CA HIS A 433 2.00 9.69 -18.34
C HIS A 433 2.72 9.55 -17.00
N LEU A 434 2.23 10.20 -15.93
CA LEU A 434 2.83 10.10 -14.60
C LEU A 434 2.84 8.64 -14.12
N ASP A 435 1.75 7.92 -14.40
CA ASP A 435 1.59 6.50 -14.08
C ASP A 435 2.61 5.56 -14.74
N LEU A 436 3.28 6.00 -15.82
CA LEU A 436 4.36 5.21 -16.45
C LEU A 436 5.51 4.90 -15.48
N ILE A 437 5.66 5.67 -14.38
CA ILE A 437 6.58 5.32 -13.30
C ILE A 437 6.13 4.04 -12.61
N GLY A 438 4.88 3.94 -12.16
CA GLY A 438 4.33 2.74 -11.54
C GLY A 438 4.35 1.52 -12.46
N GLN A 439 4.17 1.73 -13.78
CA GLN A 439 4.21 0.66 -14.78
C GLN A 439 5.58 0.04 -14.99
N TYR A 440 6.63 0.86 -15.03
CA TYR A 440 7.91 0.46 -15.62
C TYR A 440 9.13 0.86 -14.80
N LEU A 441 9.01 1.88 -13.96
CA LEU A 441 10.13 2.42 -13.20
C LEU A 441 10.06 2.09 -11.72
N LEU A 442 8.99 1.50 -11.21
CA LEU A 442 8.89 1.04 -9.82
C LEU A 442 8.55 -0.45 -9.76
N VAL A 443 9.27 -1.17 -8.92
CA VAL A 443 8.91 -2.53 -8.49
C VAL A 443 8.28 -2.44 -7.11
N TYR A 444 7.08 -2.98 -6.96
CA TYR A 444 6.42 -3.05 -5.66
C TYR A 444 7.23 -3.93 -4.70
N THR A 445 7.55 -3.41 -3.52
CA THR A 445 8.28 -4.16 -2.48
C THR A 445 7.65 -3.92 -1.13
N PHE A 446 7.51 -4.96 -0.32
CA PHE A 446 7.07 -4.83 1.06
C PHE A 446 8.09 -4.06 1.90
N ASP A 447 7.55 -3.26 2.81
CA ASP A 447 8.31 -2.43 3.74
C ASP A 447 9.28 -3.21 4.60
N SER A 448 10.33 -2.52 5.02
CA SER A 448 11.36 -3.09 5.88
C SER A 448 10.74 -3.69 7.16
N PRO A 449 10.99 -4.98 7.43
CA PRO A 449 10.54 -5.60 8.68
C PRO A 449 11.34 -5.10 9.90
N ASP A 450 12.42 -4.36 9.69
CA ASP A 450 13.27 -3.80 10.74
C ASP A 450 13.31 -2.26 10.63
N PRO A 451 12.59 -1.52 11.49
CA PRO A 451 12.52 -0.06 11.40
C PRO A 451 13.89 0.63 11.63
N ARG A 452 14.89 -0.11 12.13
CA ARG A 452 16.27 0.35 12.30
C ARG A 452 17.04 0.36 10.98
N ILE A 453 16.58 -0.39 9.99
CA ILE A 453 17.20 -0.51 8.66
C ILE A 453 16.10 -0.32 7.60
N PRO A 454 15.67 0.92 7.31
CA PRO A 454 14.54 1.21 6.40
C PRO A 454 14.69 0.69 4.97
N LEU A 455 15.90 0.33 4.55
CA LEU A 455 16.21 -0.15 3.20
C LEU A 455 16.22 -1.68 3.07
N LEU A 456 15.83 -2.43 4.11
CA LEU A 456 15.53 -3.86 3.94
C LEU A 456 14.22 -4.03 3.16
N ILE A 457 14.08 -5.17 2.52
CA ILE A 457 12.86 -5.57 1.83
C ILE A 457 12.20 -6.65 2.69
N GLY A 458 10.93 -6.44 3.01
CA GLY A 458 10.10 -7.42 3.69
C GLY A 458 9.50 -8.46 2.76
N THR A 459 8.70 -9.33 3.33
CA THR A 459 7.81 -10.25 2.61
C THR A 459 6.38 -9.97 3.06
N ARG A 460 5.38 -10.55 2.38
CA ARG A 460 3.97 -10.42 2.78
C ARG A 460 3.72 -10.83 4.24
N THR A 461 4.40 -11.87 4.71
CA THR A 461 4.26 -12.42 6.07
C THR A 461 5.10 -11.68 7.10
N VAL A 462 6.18 -11.02 6.66
CA VAL A 462 7.14 -10.34 7.53
C VAL A 462 7.54 -9.01 6.89
N SER A 463 6.70 -8.01 7.10
CA SER A 463 6.90 -6.62 6.67
C SER A 463 6.84 -5.66 7.87
N GLY A 464 7.29 -4.43 7.62
CA GLY A 464 7.02 -3.30 8.51
C GLY A 464 6.01 -2.33 7.92
N ASP A 465 6.04 -1.14 8.47
CA ASP A 465 5.23 0.02 8.09
C ASP A 465 6.22 1.18 8.11
N VAL A 466 7.14 1.16 7.16
CA VAL A 466 8.35 2.00 7.09
C VAL A 466 8.44 2.58 5.70
N HIS A 467 7.81 3.73 5.53
CA HIS A 467 7.70 4.37 4.22
C HIS A 467 8.93 5.23 3.97
N GLN A 468 9.45 5.13 2.76
CA GLN A 468 10.52 5.97 2.25
C GLN A 468 9.99 7.39 1.99
N THR A 469 10.91 8.33 1.95
CA THR A 469 10.70 9.63 1.31
C THR A 469 10.88 9.48 -0.20
N ALA A 470 10.27 10.33 -1.03
CA ALA A 470 10.51 10.35 -2.47
C ALA A 470 12.02 10.44 -2.81
N LEU A 471 12.81 11.13 -1.98
CA LEU A 471 14.27 11.19 -2.11
C LEU A 471 14.92 9.84 -1.82
N GLN A 472 14.47 9.14 -0.77
CA GLN A 472 14.95 7.79 -0.44
C GLN A 472 14.55 6.79 -1.52
N THR A 473 13.32 6.84 -2.04
CA THR A 473 12.85 6.01 -3.17
C THR A 473 13.75 6.19 -4.39
N LEU A 474 14.08 7.43 -4.77
CA LEU A 474 15.04 7.72 -5.84
C LEU A 474 16.46 7.25 -5.50
N SER A 475 16.90 7.42 -4.25
CA SER A 475 18.25 7.00 -3.82
C SER A 475 18.40 5.48 -3.74
N ALA A 476 17.29 4.75 -3.61
CA ALA A 476 17.23 3.29 -3.61
C ALA A 476 17.14 2.69 -5.03
N GLN A 477 17.21 3.52 -6.08
CA GLN A 477 17.18 3.06 -7.47
C GLN A 477 18.29 2.04 -7.74
N ALA A 478 17.92 0.91 -8.33
CA ALA A 478 18.84 -0.10 -8.84
C ALA A 478 18.60 -0.26 -10.35
N GLY A 479 19.65 -0.07 -11.15
CA GLY A 479 19.57 -0.28 -12.61
C GLY A 479 18.44 0.47 -13.31
N GLY A 480 18.21 1.73 -12.90
CA GLY A 480 17.14 2.58 -13.43
C GLY A 480 15.73 2.27 -12.94
N MET A 481 15.54 1.28 -12.08
CA MET A 481 14.27 0.97 -11.42
C MET A 481 14.30 1.34 -9.94
N LEU A 482 13.19 1.88 -9.49
CA LEU A 482 12.87 2.23 -8.11
C LEU A 482 12.23 1.03 -7.42
N ARG A 483 12.20 1.08 -6.10
CA ARG A 483 11.45 0.15 -5.26
C ARG A 483 10.70 0.92 -4.20
N GLY A 484 9.55 0.39 -3.83
CA GLY A 484 8.72 0.94 -2.77
C GLY A 484 7.35 0.29 -2.80
N ASP A 485 6.55 0.62 -1.81
CA ASP A 485 5.16 0.23 -1.72
C ASP A 485 4.23 1.31 -2.31
N CYS A 486 2.95 1.29 -1.94
CA CYS A 486 1.97 2.25 -2.42
C CYS A 486 2.17 3.65 -1.83
N ASP A 487 2.65 3.73 -0.61
CA ASP A 487 3.01 4.95 0.09
C ASP A 487 4.20 5.66 -0.59
N ASP A 488 5.24 4.90 -0.92
CA ASP A 488 6.46 5.39 -1.57
C ASP A 488 6.18 5.91 -2.99
N LEU A 489 5.41 5.15 -3.76
CA LEU A 489 5.02 5.53 -5.12
C LEU A 489 4.16 6.81 -5.09
N SER A 490 3.19 6.88 -4.18
CA SER A 490 2.26 8.00 -4.07
C SER A 490 2.96 9.30 -3.65
N GLU A 491 3.96 9.24 -2.76
CA GLU A 491 4.75 10.43 -2.42
C GLU A 491 5.65 10.88 -3.58
N LEU A 492 6.24 9.92 -4.31
CA LEU A 492 7.00 10.25 -5.52
C LEU A 492 6.11 10.96 -6.55
N TYR A 493 4.90 10.47 -6.76
CA TYR A 493 3.91 11.16 -7.60
C TYR A 493 3.57 12.54 -7.05
N GLN A 494 3.39 12.68 -5.73
CA GLN A 494 3.06 13.97 -5.11
C GLN A 494 4.13 15.03 -5.39
N GLU A 495 5.41 14.67 -5.25
CA GLU A 495 6.52 15.58 -5.53
C GLU A 495 6.55 16.01 -7.01
N ILE A 496 6.27 15.10 -7.94
CA ILE A 496 6.21 15.42 -9.36
C ILE A 496 5.00 16.31 -9.67
N ALA A 497 3.81 15.95 -9.17
CA ALA A 497 2.57 16.68 -9.36
C ALA A 497 2.63 18.12 -8.80
N ALA A 498 3.29 18.31 -7.65
CA ALA A 498 3.52 19.64 -7.08
C ALA A 498 4.34 20.53 -8.04
N ARG A 499 5.32 19.97 -8.75
CA ARG A 499 6.13 20.69 -9.75
C ARG A 499 5.39 20.91 -11.07
N GLN A 500 4.32 20.17 -11.31
CA GLN A 500 3.35 20.43 -12.38
C GLN A 500 2.34 21.52 -12.00
N GLY A 501 2.38 22.03 -10.77
CA GLY A 501 1.46 23.05 -10.27
C GLY A 501 0.12 22.48 -9.80
N ARG A 502 0.02 21.16 -9.59
CA ARG A 502 -1.20 20.49 -9.11
C ARG A 502 -1.31 20.56 -7.60
N VAL A 503 -2.55 20.60 -7.11
CA VAL A 503 -2.88 20.51 -5.69
C VAL A 503 -3.14 19.04 -5.36
N ALA A 504 -2.06 18.27 -5.28
CA ALA A 504 -2.11 16.82 -5.10
C ALA A 504 -1.83 16.41 -3.65
N HIS A 505 -2.61 15.45 -3.16
CA HIS A 505 -2.55 14.95 -1.79
C HIS A 505 -2.47 13.43 -1.81
N MET A 506 -1.63 12.87 -0.95
CA MET A 506 -1.72 11.44 -0.63
C MET A 506 -2.97 11.21 0.21
N ILE A 507 -3.84 10.32 -0.23
CA ILE A 507 -5.09 9.95 0.46
C ILE A 507 -4.97 8.55 1.05
N GLY A 508 -5.64 8.35 2.18
CA GLY A 508 -5.87 7.03 2.74
C GLY A 508 -7.09 6.40 2.06
N LEU A 509 -6.91 5.17 1.56
CA LEU A 509 -7.97 4.31 1.06
C LEU A 509 -7.99 3.03 1.90
N PRO A 510 -9.10 2.26 1.94
CA PRO A 510 -9.13 1.00 2.68
C PRO A 510 -7.96 0.08 2.32
N ALA A 511 -7.08 -0.17 3.30
CA ALA A 511 -5.84 -0.94 3.19
C ALA A 511 -4.85 -0.44 2.11
N HIS A 512 -4.91 0.85 1.72
CA HIS A 512 -4.10 1.34 0.61
C HIS A 512 -3.79 2.85 0.66
N ALA A 513 -2.69 3.28 0.05
CA ALA A 513 -2.35 4.68 -0.14
C ALA A 513 -2.35 5.03 -1.64
N ALA A 514 -2.87 6.20 -1.97
CA ALA A 514 -2.90 6.69 -3.36
C ALA A 514 -2.60 8.19 -3.41
N LEU A 515 -2.07 8.66 -4.54
CA LEU A 515 -2.07 10.08 -4.86
C LEU A 515 -3.42 10.46 -5.46
N ALA A 516 -4.04 11.53 -4.98
CA ALA A 516 -5.20 12.12 -5.62
C ALA A 516 -5.03 13.63 -5.87
N TRP A 517 -5.65 14.13 -6.93
CA TRP A 517 -5.89 15.56 -7.14
C TRP A 517 -7.17 15.76 -7.97
N ALA A 518 -7.74 16.97 -7.93
CA ALA A 518 -8.91 17.30 -8.72
C ALA A 518 -8.64 18.49 -9.64
N GLU A 519 -9.17 18.43 -10.85
CA GLU A 519 -9.11 19.52 -11.83
C GLU A 519 -10.51 19.82 -12.34
N ARG A 520 -10.75 21.09 -12.70
CA ARG A 520 -11.99 21.51 -13.34
C ARG A 520 -11.73 21.69 -14.83
N GLU A 521 -12.42 20.89 -15.63
CA GLU A 521 -12.34 20.90 -17.09
C GLU A 521 -13.02 22.15 -17.68
N ASN A 522 -12.74 22.43 -18.96
CA ASN A 522 -13.28 23.59 -19.67
C ASN A 522 -14.81 23.58 -19.80
N ASP A 523 -15.43 22.40 -19.76
CA ASP A 523 -16.89 22.22 -19.76
C ASP A 523 -17.52 22.39 -18.38
N GLY A 524 -16.70 22.66 -17.36
CA GLY A 524 -17.12 22.86 -15.97
C GLY A 524 -17.21 21.58 -15.14
N VAL A 525 -16.97 20.41 -15.74
CA VAL A 525 -16.93 19.11 -15.04
C VAL A 525 -15.68 19.04 -14.16
N TRP A 526 -15.84 18.50 -12.96
CA TRP A 526 -14.72 18.18 -12.08
C TRP A 526 -14.25 16.75 -12.32
N LEU A 527 -12.93 16.56 -12.39
CA LEU A 527 -12.31 15.27 -12.55
C LEU A 527 -11.32 15.04 -11.41
N THR A 528 -11.60 14.04 -10.57
CA THR A 528 -10.67 13.57 -9.54
C THR A 528 -9.85 12.43 -10.12
N TYR A 529 -8.54 12.63 -10.19
CA TYR A 529 -7.59 11.60 -10.57
C TYR A 529 -7.09 10.86 -9.34
N VAL A 530 -6.93 9.54 -9.46
CA VAL A 530 -6.33 8.70 -8.43
C VAL A 530 -5.23 7.86 -9.06
N LEU A 531 -3.98 8.05 -8.61
CA LEU A 531 -2.83 7.22 -8.98
C LEU A 531 -2.46 6.32 -7.82
N GLN A 532 -2.34 5.03 -8.09
CA GLN A 532 -2.15 3.97 -7.10
C GLN A 532 -1.22 2.88 -7.67
N THR A 533 -1.00 1.77 -6.94
CA THR A 533 -0.28 0.60 -7.47
C THR A 533 -1.17 -0.26 -8.37
N GLY A 534 -1.85 0.38 -9.31
CA GLY A 534 -2.85 -0.18 -10.22
C GLY A 534 -3.15 0.82 -11.34
N GLN A 535 -4.21 0.60 -12.12
CA GLN A 535 -4.53 1.50 -13.22
C GLN A 535 -4.82 2.93 -12.71
N PRO A 536 -4.40 3.97 -13.45
CA PRO A 536 -4.70 5.34 -13.07
C PRO A 536 -6.20 5.56 -13.31
N LEU A 537 -6.90 6.10 -12.31
CA LEU A 537 -8.35 6.24 -12.33
C LEU A 537 -8.77 7.70 -12.46
N ALA A 538 -9.94 7.94 -13.03
CA ALA A 538 -10.52 9.27 -13.12
C ALA A 538 -12.03 9.25 -12.88
N PHE A 539 -12.50 10.10 -11.98
CA PHE A 539 -13.88 10.12 -11.50
C PHE A 539 -14.54 11.46 -11.83
N PRO A 540 -15.44 11.53 -12.82
CA PRO A 540 -16.11 12.77 -13.19
C PRO A 540 -17.27 13.10 -12.25
N GLY A 541 -17.49 14.40 -11.98
CA GLY A 541 -18.63 14.91 -11.21
C GLY A 541 -19.01 16.35 -11.60
N ALA A 542 -20.25 16.77 -11.33
CA ALA A 542 -20.68 18.14 -11.64
C ALA A 542 -20.11 19.17 -10.64
N SER A 543 -19.67 18.69 -9.47
CA SER A 543 -18.96 19.43 -8.44
C SER A 543 -17.73 18.66 -7.97
N LEU A 544 -16.81 19.36 -7.31
CA LEU A 544 -15.65 18.73 -6.64
C LEU A 544 -16.12 17.65 -5.67
N GLN A 545 -17.18 17.94 -4.92
CA GLN A 545 -17.76 17.06 -3.91
C GLN A 545 -18.26 15.75 -4.52
N GLU A 546 -19.04 15.82 -5.61
CA GLU A 546 -19.56 14.64 -6.31
C GLU A 546 -18.43 13.79 -6.90
N SER A 547 -17.41 14.43 -7.48
CA SER A 547 -16.25 13.76 -8.07
C SER A 547 -15.43 13.02 -7.00
N LEU A 548 -15.16 13.66 -5.86
CA LEU A 548 -14.48 13.03 -4.73
C LEU A 548 -15.32 11.92 -4.10
N GLU A 549 -16.63 12.13 -3.93
CA GLU A 549 -17.53 11.10 -3.39
C GLU A 549 -17.50 9.83 -4.22
N LEU A 550 -17.56 9.98 -5.55
CA LEU A 550 -17.45 8.87 -6.49
C LEU A 550 -16.09 8.16 -6.34
N ALA A 551 -15.00 8.91 -6.22
CA ALA A 551 -13.66 8.35 -6.02
C ALA A 551 -13.59 7.50 -4.73
N TYR A 552 -13.95 8.06 -3.58
CA TYR A 552 -13.87 7.36 -2.29
C TYR A 552 -14.78 6.13 -2.22
N LYS A 553 -16.03 6.24 -2.71
CA LYS A 553 -16.97 5.11 -2.73
C LYS A 553 -16.50 3.96 -3.62
N SER A 554 -15.69 4.23 -4.65
CA SER A 554 -15.15 3.20 -5.55
C SER A 554 -14.16 2.26 -4.87
N PHE A 555 -13.58 2.66 -3.74
CA PHE A 555 -12.64 1.84 -2.95
C PHE A 555 -13.30 1.15 -1.74
N GLY A 556 -14.63 1.06 -1.72
CA GLY A 556 -15.33 0.24 -0.74
C GLY A 556 -15.47 0.87 0.65
N SER A 557 -15.35 2.20 0.78
CA SER A 557 -15.71 2.89 2.02
C SER A 557 -17.24 2.84 2.20
N GLY A 558 -17.78 1.72 2.66
CA GLY A 558 -19.20 1.62 3.08
C GLY A 558 -19.59 2.62 4.18
N GLU A 559 -18.62 3.42 4.64
CA GLU A 559 -18.75 4.59 5.48
C GLU A 559 -19.47 5.75 4.78
N LEU A 560 -20.09 6.62 5.58
CA LEU A 560 -20.64 7.86 5.07
C LEU A 560 -19.51 8.78 4.59
N PHE A 561 -19.64 9.25 3.35
CA PHE A 561 -18.73 10.25 2.81
C PHE A 561 -18.89 11.59 3.57
N ASP A 562 -17.83 12.03 4.26
CA ASP A 562 -17.79 13.26 5.04
C ASP A 562 -16.86 14.27 4.38
N LEU A 563 -17.44 15.30 3.76
CA LEU A 563 -16.71 16.35 3.04
C LEU A 563 -15.74 17.16 3.90
N THR A 564 -15.87 17.08 5.22
CA THR A 564 -15.01 17.78 6.17
C THR A 564 -13.91 16.89 6.74
N LYS A 565 -13.93 15.59 6.43
CA LYS A 565 -13.04 14.57 6.99
C LYS A 565 -12.57 13.59 5.92
N LEU A 566 -11.94 14.10 4.87
CA LEU A 566 -11.23 13.28 3.90
C LEU A 566 -9.87 12.87 4.47
N GLU A 567 -9.59 11.57 4.43
CA GLU A 567 -8.33 11.03 4.94
C GLU A 567 -7.18 11.40 4.00
N VAL A 568 -6.19 12.10 4.55
CA VAL A 568 -4.91 12.41 3.90
C VAL A 568 -3.75 11.88 4.74
N LEU A 569 -2.72 11.41 4.06
CA LEU A 569 -1.52 10.85 4.70
C LEU A 569 -0.43 11.91 4.74
N LEU A 570 -0.04 12.34 5.95
CA LEU A 570 0.96 13.40 6.15
C LEU A 570 2.12 12.94 7.05
N ARG A 571 3.26 13.61 6.91
CA ARG A 571 4.51 13.38 7.66
C ARG A 571 5.13 14.73 8.05
N PHE A 572 5.52 14.91 9.32
CA PHE A 572 5.87 16.24 9.84
C PHE A 572 7.24 16.39 10.53
N SER A 573 8.02 15.31 10.71
CA SER A 573 9.26 15.35 11.50
C SER A 573 10.37 14.41 11.03
N GLY A 574 10.43 14.09 9.73
CA GLY A 574 11.33 13.04 9.23
C GLY A 574 10.98 11.65 9.79
N GLU A 575 9.69 11.46 10.13
CA GLU A 575 9.16 10.19 10.61
C GLU A 575 9.26 9.15 9.50
N ASN A 576 9.49 7.91 9.89
CA ASN A 576 9.59 6.80 8.96
C ASN A 576 8.22 6.23 8.55
N THR A 577 7.12 6.76 9.08
CA THR A 577 5.76 6.37 8.70
C THR A 577 4.98 7.62 8.31
N ARG A 578 3.86 7.45 7.61
CA ARG A 578 2.84 8.48 7.47
C ARG A 578 1.78 8.30 8.55
N SER A 579 0.97 9.32 8.76
CA SER A 579 -0.18 9.24 9.64
C SER A 579 -1.39 9.78 8.92
N SER A 580 -2.53 9.15 9.18
CA SER A 580 -3.83 9.61 8.73
C SER A 580 -4.21 10.91 9.43
N TRP A 581 -4.67 11.87 8.63
CA TRP A 581 -5.26 13.13 9.07
C TRP A 581 -6.55 13.35 8.29
N PHE A 582 -7.52 14.01 8.89
CA PHE A 582 -8.83 14.21 8.27
C PHE A 582 -8.99 15.69 7.94
N LEU A 583 -9.08 16.03 6.66
CA LEU A 583 -9.15 17.40 6.17
C LEU A 583 -10.37 17.62 5.28
N SER A 584 -10.76 18.89 5.13
CA SER A 584 -11.83 19.28 4.20
C SER A 584 -11.49 18.96 2.75
N SER A 585 -12.49 18.56 1.96
CA SER A 585 -12.42 18.45 0.50
C SER A 585 -11.88 19.70 -0.20
N ARG A 586 -12.04 20.89 0.40
CA ARG A 586 -11.52 22.15 -0.15
C ARG A 586 -10.00 22.17 -0.36
N ILE A 587 -9.25 21.30 0.33
CA ILE A 587 -7.80 21.19 0.09
C ILE A 587 -7.45 20.81 -1.35
N PHE A 588 -8.37 20.22 -2.11
CA PHE A 588 -8.16 19.82 -3.51
C PHE A 588 -8.33 20.98 -4.50
N GLU A 589 -9.01 22.07 -4.13
CA GLU A 589 -9.24 23.22 -5.01
C GLU A 589 -8.46 24.48 -4.61
N ASP A 590 -8.18 24.67 -3.31
CA ASP A 590 -7.57 25.90 -2.80
C ASP A 590 -6.16 25.60 -2.22
N PRO A 591 -5.07 25.86 -2.97
CA PRO A 591 -3.71 25.61 -2.50
C PRO A 591 -3.33 26.41 -1.25
N GLN A 592 -3.90 27.61 -1.04
CA GLN A 592 -3.60 28.41 0.14
C GLN A 592 -4.31 27.85 1.38
N TYR A 593 -5.55 27.43 1.22
CA TYR A 593 -6.29 26.71 2.25
C TYR A 593 -5.57 25.40 2.61
N ALA A 594 -5.19 24.59 1.62
CA ALA A 594 -4.45 23.35 1.82
C ALA A 594 -3.16 23.56 2.63
N ARG A 595 -2.34 24.55 2.27
CA ARG A 595 -1.13 24.91 3.04
C ARG A 595 -1.45 25.30 4.47
N THR A 596 -2.53 26.07 4.69
CA THR A 596 -2.95 26.49 6.02
C THR A 596 -3.39 25.30 6.87
N MET A 597 -4.20 24.40 6.30
CA MET A 597 -4.68 23.20 7.01
C MET A 597 -3.56 22.20 7.29
N ILE A 598 -2.63 21.98 6.36
CA ILE A 598 -1.43 21.16 6.60
C ILE A 598 -0.57 21.79 7.71
N ASP A 599 -0.45 23.11 7.76
CA ASP A 599 0.25 23.82 8.84
C ASP A 599 -0.49 23.73 10.20
N VAL A 600 -1.81 23.64 10.19
CA VAL A 600 -2.62 23.33 11.39
C VAL A 600 -2.38 21.88 11.84
N GLN A 601 -2.37 20.91 10.93
CA GLN A 601 -2.06 19.52 11.26
C GLN A 601 -0.62 19.34 11.73
N ARG A 602 0.33 20.15 11.23
CA ARG A 602 1.69 20.21 11.77
C ARG A 602 1.70 20.67 13.22
N ASP A 603 0.98 21.74 13.56
CA ASP A 603 0.87 22.18 14.96
C ASP A 603 0.19 21.11 15.82
N TRP A 604 -0.82 20.41 15.30
CA TRP A 604 -1.48 19.29 15.97
C TRP A 604 -0.50 18.14 16.21
N HIS A 605 0.34 17.82 15.23
CA HIS A 605 1.38 16.80 15.30
C HIS A 605 2.41 17.06 16.40
N PHE A 606 2.78 18.32 16.63
CA PHE A 606 3.64 18.73 17.74
C PHE A 606 2.87 19.09 19.02
N GLN A 607 1.53 18.97 19.01
CA GLN A 607 0.60 19.37 20.05
C GLN A 607 0.79 20.83 20.53
N THR A 608 1.19 21.72 19.62
CA THR A 608 1.21 23.18 19.84
C THR A 608 -0.15 23.77 19.50
N TYR A 609 -1.19 23.27 20.19
CA TYR A 609 -2.60 23.53 19.89
C TYR A 609 -2.99 25.00 19.96
N GLN A 610 -2.33 25.83 20.77
CA GLN A 610 -2.60 27.27 20.82
C GLN A 610 -2.44 27.90 19.44
N ARG A 611 -1.33 27.60 18.74
CA ARG A 611 -1.06 28.19 17.41
C ARG A 611 -2.07 27.71 16.38
N ALA A 612 -2.43 26.43 16.41
CA ALA A 612 -3.48 25.87 15.58
C ALA A 612 -4.83 26.58 15.82
N ILE A 613 -5.22 26.75 17.10
CA ILE A 613 -6.46 27.46 17.49
C ILE A 613 -6.43 28.91 16.99
N GLU A 614 -5.31 29.61 17.12
CA GLU A 614 -5.16 30.98 16.64
C GLU A 614 -5.17 31.09 15.11
N LYS A 615 -4.62 30.10 14.38
CA LYS A 615 -4.72 30.03 12.92
C LYS A 615 -6.19 29.86 12.50
N MET A 616 -6.90 28.89 13.08
CA MET A 616 -8.31 28.65 12.75
C MET A 616 -9.20 29.84 13.11
N ARG A 617 -9.01 30.46 14.28
CA ARG A 617 -9.74 31.68 14.67
C ARG A 617 -9.47 32.85 13.72
N ARG A 618 -8.23 33.03 13.26
CA ARG A 618 -7.90 34.09 12.29
C ARG A 618 -8.51 33.82 10.92
N LEU A 619 -8.53 32.57 10.47
CA LEU A 619 -9.16 32.17 9.22
C LEU A 619 -10.66 32.51 9.24
N ILE A 620 -11.36 32.09 10.30
CA ILE A 620 -12.79 32.39 10.52
C ILE A 620 -13.04 33.89 10.66
N ALA A 621 -12.24 34.61 11.47
CA ALA A 621 -12.37 36.06 11.64
C ALA A 621 -12.06 36.84 10.37
N GLY A 622 -11.32 36.25 9.43
CA GLY A 622 -11.05 36.79 8.09
C GLY A 622 -12.25 36.67 7.13
N GLY A 623 -13.36 36.05 7.56
CA GLY A 623 -14.57 35.85 6.77
C GLY A 623 -14.68 34.47 6.12
N ASP A 624 -13.74 33.56 6.38
CA ASP A 624 -13.81 32.17 5.89
C ASP A 624 -14.69 31.33 6.83
N GLU A 625 -16.00 31.40 6.60
CA GLU A 625 -17.02 30.75 7.42
C GLU A 625 -17.32 29.29 7.00
N ASP A 626 -16.43 28.62 6.27
CA ASP A 626 -16.63 27.21 5.91
C ASP A 626 -16.84 26.32 7.15
N ALA A 627 -17.81 25.40 7.09
CA ALA A 627 -18.15 24.51 8.20
C ALA A 627 -16.95 23.69 8.69
N SER A 628 -16.06 23.29 7.77
CA SER A 628 -14.85 22.52 8.08
C SER A 628 -13.92 23.28 9.03
N ASN A 629 -13.85 24.61 8.93
CA ASN A 629 -13.01 25.42 9.80
C ASN A 629 -13.46 25.35 11.26
N TYR A 630 -14.78 25.30 11.47
CA TYR A 630 -15.36 25.16 12.79
C TYR A 630 -15.21 23.74 13.34
N THR A 631 -15.32 22.70 12.49
CA THR A 631 -15.06 21.31 12.87
C THR A 631 -13.61 21.11 13.33
N GLU A 632 -12.64 21.62 12.56
CA GLU A 632 -11.22 21.58 12.92
C GLU A 632 -10.97 22.28 14.27
N LEU A 633 -11.53 23.50 14.42
CA LEU A 633 -11.42 24.26 15.65
C LEU A 633 -12.05 23.52 16.85
N ALA A 634 -13.15 22.81 16.65
CA ALA A 634 -13.77 21.98 17.68
C ALA A 634 -12.87 20.81 18.09
N GLY A 635 -12.20 20.18 17.13
CA GLY A 635 -11.17 19.16 17.39
C GLY A 635 -10.07 19.70 18.30
N LEU A 636 -9.47 20.84 17.94
CA LEU A 636 -8.42 21.50 18.74
C LEU A 636 -8.90 21.87 20.15
N TYR A 637 -10.14 22.35 20.29
CA TYR A 637 -10.73 22.59 21.61
C TYR A 637 -10.92 21.30 22.41
N HIS A 638 -11.30 20.19 21.77
CA HIS A 638 -11.44 18.90 22.41
C HIS A 638 -10.11 18.43 23.03
N TYR A 639 -9.02 18.47 22.26
CA TYR A 639 -7.70 18.03 22.73
C TYR A 639 -7.08 18.93 23.82
N THR A 640 -7.60 20.14 23.97
CA THR A 640 -7.20 21.09 25.03
C THR A 640 -8.19 21.14 26.21
N GLY A 641 -9.17 20.23 26.24
CA GLY A 641 -10.17 20.13 27.31
C GLY A 641 -11.13 21.32 27.38
N GLN A 642 -11.32 22.05 26.28
CA GLN A 642 -12.24 23.18 26.15
C GLN A 642 -13.57 22.71 25.55
N TYR A 643 -14.19 21.69 26.18
CA TYR A 643 -15.32 20.94 25.59
C TYR A 643 -16.55 21.80 25.30
N GLU A 644 -16.82 22.84 26.09
CA GLU A 644 -17.90 23.81 25.85
C GLU A 644 -17.67 24.58 24.54
N LEU A 645 -16.44 25.04 24.30
CA LEU A 645 -16.08 25.71 23.05
C LEU A 645 -16.11 24.75 21.86
N ALA A 646 -15.75 23.47 22.07
CA ALA A 646 -15.88 22.44 21.04
C ALA A 646 -17.35 22.22 20.65
N ALA A 647 -18.26 22.12 21.62
CA ALA A 647 -19.69 21.96 21.36
C ALA A 647 -20.30 23.19 20.65
N GLN A 648 -19.84 24.40 20.98
CA GLN A 648 -20.24 25.63 20.30
C GLN A 648 -19.73 25.69 18.85
N ALA A 649 -18.45 25.40 18.63
CA ALA A 649 -17.89 25.36 17.28
C ALA A 649 -18.59 24.31 16.40
N LEU A 650 -18.89 23.12 16.92
CA LEU A 650 -19.70 22.12 16.21
C LEU A 650 -21.12 22.60 15.93
N SER A 651 -21.73 23.35 16.85
CA SER A 651 -23.04 23.97 16.60
C SER A 651 -23.00 24.93 15.40
N GLU A 652 -21.96 25.75 15.29
CA GLU A 652 -21.75 26.66 14.15
C GLU A 652 -21.53 25.87 12.86
N ALA A 653 -20.70 24.83 12.88
CA ALA A 653 -20.46 23.94 11.73
C ALA A 653 -21.77 23.29 11.24
N ILE A 654 -22.55 22.71 12.16
CA ILE A 654 -23.82 22.04 11.86
C ILE A 654 -24.83 23.02 11.24
N SER A 655 -24.90 24.26 11.73
CA SER A 655 -25.82 25.27 11.20
C SER A 655 -25.52 25.67 9.75
N ARG A 656 -24.27 25.48 9.31
CA ARG A 656 -23.77 25.82 7.96
C ARG A 656 -23.72 24.63 7.03
N THR A 657 -23.91 23.42 7.55
CA THR A 657 -23.84 22.19 6.78
C THR A 657 -25.25 21.77 6.33
N PRO A 658 -25.46 21.48 5.03
CA PRO A 658 -26.70 20.89 4.54
C PRO A 658 -27.07 19.61 5.30
N VAL A 659 -28.36 19.24 5.29
CA VAL A 659 -28.79 17.94 5.81
C VAL A 659 -28.14 16.83 4.97
N GLY A 660 -27.61 15.81 5.63
CA GLY A 660 -26.86 14.72 4.99
C GLY A 660 -25.89 14.04 5.96
N GLY A 661 -25.06 13.14 5.44
CA GLY A 661 -24.11 12.35 6.22
C GLY A 661 -23.09 13.19 7.02
N THR A 662 -22.55 14.25 6.41
CA THR A 662 -21.62 15.18 7.06
C THR A 662 -22.21 15.84 8.31
N ARG A 663 -23.44 16.37 8.21
CA ARG A 663 -24.12 17.02 9.34
C ARG A 663 -24.42 16.02 10.47
N LEU A 664 -24.79 14.79 10.11
CA LEU A 664 -25.02 13.72 11.06
C LEU A 664 -23.74 13.37 11.85
N SER A 665 -22.62 13.17 11.14
CA SER A 665 -21.28 12.95 11.73
C SER A 665 -20.90 14.05 12.73
N MET A 666 -21.00 15.33 12.35
CA MET A 666 -20.73 16.46 13.24
C MET A 666 -21.67 16.50 14.47
N SER A 667 -22.92 16.10 14.30
CA SER A 667 -23.90 16.09 15.39
C SER A 667 -23.58 15.02 16.43
N ILE A 668 -23.07 13.86 16.01
CA ILE A 668 -22.58 12.81 16.93
C ILE A 668 -21.34 13.31 17.70
N ASP A 669 -20.40 13.99 17.03
CA ASP A 669 -19.25 14.62 17.70
C ASP A 669 -19.69 15.67 18.72
N ARG A 670 -20.77 16.41 18.43
CA ARG A 670 -21.33 17.39 19.35
C ARG A 670 -21.91 16.74 20.60
N VAL A 671 -22.57 15.58 20.48
CA VAL A 671 -23.03 14.79 21.64
C VAL A 671 -21.86 14.49 22.58
N ILE A 672 -20.72 14.04 22.05
CA ILE A 672 -19.51 13.77 22.83
C ILE A 672 -19.02 15.04 23.54
N ALA A 673 -18.94 16.17 22.81
CA ALA A 673 -18.47 17.43 23.37
C ALA A 673 -19.38 17.93 24.50
N LEU A 674 -20.71 17.85 24.32
CA LEU A 674 -21.71 18.22 25.32
C LEU A 674 -21.57 17.38 26.60
N PHE A 675 -21.41 16.06 26.49
CA PHE A 675 -21.22 15.20 27.65
C PHE A 675 -19.92 15.49 28.40
N LYS A 676 -18.82 15.68 27.69
CA LYS A 676 -17.55 16.06 28.31
C LYS A 676 -17.57 17.47 28.94
N ALA A 677 -18.39 18.37 28.40
CA ALA A 677 -18.68 19.68 28.99
C ALA A 677 -19.59 19.60 30.22
N GLY A 678 -20.17 18.43 30.52
CA GLY A 678 -21.15 18.24 31.60
C GLY A 678 -22.55 18.76 31.26
N GLN A 679 -22.83 19.06 29.98
CA GLN A 679 -24.13 19.49 29.48
C GLN A 679 -25.01 18.28 29.15
N LEU A 680 -25.29 17.46 30.17
CA LEU A 680 -25.89 16.14 30.02
C LEU A 680 -27.28 16.17 29.37
N ASP A 681 -28.14 17.10 29.76
CA ASP A 681 -29.51 17.15 29.25
C ASP A 681 -29.57 17.52 27.77
N GLU A 682 -28.73 18.49 27.35
CA GLU A 682 -28.61 18.88 25.94
C GLU A 682 -28.01 17.75 25.10
N GLY A 683 -26.97 17.08 25.60
CA GLY A 683 -26.39 15.92 24.93
C GLY A 683 -27.38 14.77 24.75
N ARG A 684 -28.21 14.47 25.77
CA ARG A 684 -29.27 13.45 25.67
C ARG A 684 -30.39 13.85 24.72
N ALA A 685 -30.79 15.12 24.74
CA ALA A 685 -31.81 15.63 23.83
C ALA A 685 -31.34 15.49 22.38
N LEU A 686 -30.11 15.90 22.08
CA LEU A 686 -29.51 15.76 20.75
C LEU A 686 -29.37 14.28 20.37
N ALA A 687 -28.87 13.41 21.25
CA ALA A 687 -28.75 11.98 20.95
C ALA A 687 -30.09 11.32 20.60
N ARG A 688 -31.17 11.69 21.29
CA ARG A 688 -32.52 11.21 20.97
C ARG A 688 -33.03 11.76 19.64
N GLU A 689 -32.76 13.03 19.35
CA GLU A 689 -33.10 13.63 18.05
C GLU A 689 -32.37 12.90 16.91
N LEU A 690 -31.08 12.59 17.09
CA LEU A 690 -30.31 11.83 16.10
C LEU A 690 -30.88 10.44 15.88
N ARG A 691 -31.13 9.69 16.97
CA ARG A 691 -31.71 8.34 16.92
C ARG A 691 -33.09 8.30 16.28
N LEU A 692 -33.99 9.20 16.69
CA LEU A 692 -35.42 9.10 16.37
C LEU A 692 -35.84 9.89 15.13
N VAL A 693 -35.02 10.86 14.68
CA VAL A 693 -35.39 11.78 13.59
C VAL A 693 -34.31 11.80 12.51
N GLN A 694 -33.08 12.19 12.84
CA GLN A 694 -32.09 12.50 11.80
C GLN A 694 -31.53 11.25 11.10
N ILE A 695 -31.20 10.18 11.85
CA ILE A 695 -30.72 8.93 11.25
C ILE A 695 -31.80 8.27 10.39
N PRO A 696 -33.05 8.07 10.88
CA PRO A 696 -34.12 7.50 10.05
C PRO A 696 -34.42 8.32 8.79
N ALA A 697 -34.44 9.66 8.89
CA ALA A 697 -34.67 10.51 7.73
C ALA A 697 -33.60 10.33 6.64
N LEU A 698 -32.34 10.15 7.04
CA LEU A 698 -31.25 9.92 6.08
C LEU A 698 -31.27 8.48 5.53
N GLU A 699 -31.70 7.49 6.32
CA GLU A 699 -31.93 6.12 5.82
C GLU A 699 -33.05 6.09 4.77
N ASP A 700 -34.14 6.83 5.00
CA ASP A 700 -35.23 6.96 4.04
C ASP A 700 -34.76 7.64 2.74
N GLU A 701 -33.87 8.62 2.83
CA GLU A 701 -33.27 9.30 1.68
C GLU A 701 -32.33 8.38 0.89
N LEU A 702 -31.45 7.64 1.57
CA LEU A 702 -30.45 6.77 0.95
C LEU A 702 -30.99 5.38 0.56
N GLY A 703 -32.14 4.99 1.08
CA GLY A 703 -32.76 3.68 0.85
C GLY A 703 -31.98 2.51 1.49
N THR A 704 -31.10 2.77 2.45
CA THR A 704 -30.28 1.74 3.11
C THR A 704 -30.14 2.03 4.61
N PRO A 705 -30.13 1.00 5.48
CA PRO A 705 -29.87 1.17 6.91
C PRO A 705 -28.47 1.74 7.18
N LEU A 706 -28.38 2.66 8.14
CA LEU A 706 -27.15 3.34 8.53
C LEU A 706 -26.60 2.78 9.85
N VAL A 707 -25.96 1.61 9.77
CA VAL A 707 -25.41 0.92 10.95
C VAL A 707 -24.27 1.71 11.60
N ASP A 708 -23.37 2.29 10.80
CA ASP A 708 -22.16 2.98 11.31
C ASP A 708 -22.49 4.24 12.13
N PRO A 709 -23.40 5.13 11.71
CA PRO A 709 -23.86 6.24 12.56
C PRO A 709 -24.53 5.78 13.85
N ARG A 710 -25.30 4.69 13.84
CA ARG A 710 -25.94 4.14 15.04
C ARG A 710 -24.90 3.57 16.01
N LEU A 711 -23.87 2.88 15.50
CA LEU A 711 -22.70 2.46 16.27
C LEU A 711 -21.94 3.64 16.89
N ALA A 712 -21.62 4.67 16.08
CA ALA A 712 -20.94 5.88 16.54
C ALA A 712 -21.74 6.61 17.64
N LEU A 713 -23.06 6.69 17.50
CA LEU A 713 -23.94 7.29 18.50
C LEU A 713 -23.95 6.47 19.80
N ALA A 714 -24.01 5.14 19.73
CA ALA A 714 -23.92 4.27 20.90
C ALA A 714 -22.57 4.42 21.63
N ASP A 715 -21.47 4.55 20.90
CA ASP A 715 -20.15 4.83 21.49
C ASP A 715 -20.07 6.23 22.12
N ALA A 716 -20.66 7.24 21.49
CA ALA A 716 -20.75 8.59 22.04
C ALA A 716 -21.48 8.60 23.40
N LEU A 717 -22.52 7.78 23.56
CA LEU A 717 -23.29 7.66 24.81
C LEU A 717 -22.55 6.91 25.93
N GLN A 718 -21.58 6.07 25.57
CA GLN A 718 -20.68 5.40 26.52
C GLN A 718 -19.62 6.36 27.11
N VAL A 719 -19.30 7.45 26.42
CA VAL A 719 -18.34 8.47 26.90
C VAL A 719 -18.83 9.03 28.23
N GLU A 720 -17.95 9.03 29.24
CA GLU A 720 -18.28 9.41 30.63
C GLU A 720 -19.50 8.68 31.23
N ARG A 721 -19.98 7.59 30.60
CA ARG A 721 -21.25 6.91 30.93
C ARG A 721 -22.44 7.87 30.93
N ALA A 722 -22.48 8.73 29.92
CA ALA A 722 -23.49 9.78 29.85
C ALA A 722 -24.93 9.23 29.78
N ASP A 723 -25.15 8.15 29.02
CA ASP A 723 -26.47 7.49 28.89
C ASP A 723 -26.33 6.02 28.43
N LEU A 724 -25.92 5.14 29.37
CA LEU A 724 -25.80 3.70 29.10
C LEU A 724 -27.13 3.02 28.70
N PRO A 725 -28.30 3.36 29.28
CA PRO A 725 -29.58 2.83 28.81
C PRO A 725 -29.83 3.09 27.34
N LEU A 726 -29.64 4.34 26.88
CA LEU A 726 -29.88 4.68 25.47
C LEU A 726 -28.87 3.98 24.54
N ALA A 727 -27.61 3.82 24.98
CA ALA A 727 -26.62 3.05 24.23
C ALA A 727 -27.02 1.57 24.10
N LEU A 728 -27.55 0.94 25.16
CA LEU A 728 -28.07 -0.43 25.12
C LEU A 728 -29.24 -0.55 24.16
N GLU A 729 -30.20 0.38 24.21
CA GLU A 729 -31.36 0.38 23.31
C GLU A 729 -30.92 0.47 21.84
N ILE A 730 -30.02 1.41 21.49
CA ILE A 730 -29.49 1.53 20.12
C ILE A 730 -28.74 0.25 19.71
N MET A 731 -27.84 -0.26 20.54
CA MET A 731 -27.04 -1.44 20.19
C MET A 731 -27.90 -2.70 20.02
N ALA A 732 -28.88 -2.92 20.90
CA ALA A 732 -29.72 -4.11 20.89
C ALA A 732 -30.83 -4.05 19.83
N GLU A 733 -31.56 -2.93 19.73
CA GLU A 733 -32.77 -2.84 18.90
C GLU A 733 -32.46 -2.50 17.44
N GLU A 734 -31.32 -1.86 17.18
CA GLU A 734 -31.05 -1.23 15.89
C GLU A 734 -29.78 -1.75 15.22
N VAL A 735 -28.68 -1.86 15.97
CA VAL A 735 -27.39 -2.30 15.43
C VAL A 735 -27.32 -3.82 15.33
N THR A 736 -27.63 -4.55 16.41
CA THR A 736 -27.52 -6.01 16.46
C THR A 736 -28.31 -6.70 15.34
N PRO A 737 -29.58 -6.34 15.05
CA PRO A 737 -30.34 -7.00 13.97
C PRO A 737 -29.72 -6.81 12.59
N ALA A 738 -29.10 -5.65 12.32
CA ALA A 738 -28.42 -5.39 11.05
C ALA A 738 -27.09 -6.17 10.97
N VAL A 739 -26.34 -6.21 12.06
CA VAL A 739 -25.11 -6.99 12.19
C VAL A 739 -25.37 -8.49 12.05
N GLU A 740 -26.46 -9.02 12.59
CA GLU A 740 -26.81 -10.44 12.44
C GLU A 740 -27.07 -10.83 10.98
N LYS A 741 -27.73 -9.97 10.21
CA LYS A 741 -27.90 -10.17 8.76
C LYS A 741 -26.55 -10.18 8.04
N LEU A 742 -25.65 -9.27 8.44
CA LEU A 742 -24.31 -9.22 7.88
C LEU A 742 -23.51 -10.50 8.20
N ILE A 743 -23.56 -10.95 9.47
CA ILE A 743 -22.92 -12.20 9.91
C ILE A 743 -23.43 -13.37 9.08
N ALA A 744 -24.76 -13.51 8.93
CA ALA A 744 -25.36 -14.61 8.18
C ALA A 744 -24.95 -14.61 6.70
N ARG A 745 -24.84 -13.43 6.08
CA ARG A 745 -24.39 -13.30 4.69
C ARG A 745 -22.92 -13.70 4.53
N LEU A 746 -22.04 -13.19 5.39
CA LEU A 746 -20.61 -13.52 5.36
C LEU A 746 -20.36 -15.00 5.68
N ASP A 747 -21.11 -15.57 6.63
CA ASP A 747 -21.04 -17.00 7.02
C ASP A 747 -21.45 -17.91 5.85
N THR A 748 -22.50 -17.50 5.13
CA THR A 748 -22.95 -18.18 3.91
C THR A 748 -21.83 -18.16 2.86
N SER A 749 -21.27 -16.99 2.59
CA SER A 749 -20.19 -16.83 1.61
C SER A 749 -18.90 -17.58 2.00
N LEU A 750 -18.55 -17.62 3.29
CA LEU A 750 -17.44 -18.42 3.82
C LEU A 750 -17.66 -19.94 3.71
N SER A 751 -18.89 -20.37 3.40
CA SER A 751 -19.25 -21.78 3.28
C SER A 751 -19.38 -22.21 1.81
N ASP A 752 -19.15 -21.31 0.85
CA ASP A 752 -19.23 -21.62 -0.58
C ASP A 752 -18.11 -22.58 -1.00
N GLU A 753 -18.47 -23.64 -1.73
CA GLU A 753 -17.48 -24.57 -2.29
C GLU A 753 -16.61 -23.86 -3.34
N GLY A 754 -15.28 -23.90 -3.15
CA GLY A 754 -14.33 -23.25 -4.06
C GLY A 754 -14.06 -21.77 -3.76
N LEU A 755 -14.45 -21.28 -2.58
CA LEU A 755 -14.10 -19.94 -2.13
C LEU A 755 -12.58 -19.71 -2.16
N ASP A 756 -12.17 -18.68 -2.89
CA ASP A 756 -10.86 -18.07 -2.70
C ASP A 756 -10.92 -17.19 -1.45
N LEU A 757 -10.34 -17.68 -0.36
CA LEU A 757 -10.41 -17.02 0.94
C LEU A 757 -9.65 -15.68 0.95
N GLU A 758 -8.60 -15.53 0.14
CA GLU A 758 -7.85 -14.27 0.07
C GLU A 758 -8.66 -13.20 -0.65
N LEU A 759 -9.21 -13.56 -1.81
CA LEU A 759 -10.10 -12.67 -2.55
C LEU A 759 -11.32 -12.28 -1.72
N TRP A 760 -11.90 -13.25 -0.99
CA TRP A 760 -13.01 -13.00 -0.09
C TRP A 760 -12.66 -12.01 1.03
N ARG A 761 -11.48 -12.16 1.66
CA ARG A 761 -11.02 -11.22 2.70
C ARG A 761 -10.89 -9.82 2.14
N ALA A 762 -10.25 -9.66 0.98
CA ALA A 762 -10.07 -8.37 0.33
C ALA A 762 -11.42 -7.70 0.01
N GLN A 763 -12.39 -8.46 -0.51
CA GLN A 763 -13.70 -7.93 -0.91
C GLN A 763 -14.62 -7.61 0.27
N THR A 764 -14.44 -8.24 1.43
CA THR A 764 -15.34 -8.12 2.59
C THR A 764 -14.72 -7.34 3.75
N GLU A 765 -13.51 -6.80 3.59
CA GLU A 765 -12.80 -6.12 4.68
C GLU A 765 -13.57 -4.95 5.32
N PRO A 766 -14.26 -4.06 4.58
CA PRO A 766 -15.08 -3.00 5.19
C PRO A 766 -16.16 -3.55 6.14
N GLU A 767 -16.74 -4.68 5.78
CA GLU A 767 -17.81 -5.32 6.54
C GLU A 767 -17.27 -6.07 7.75
N ARG A 768 -16.13 -6.75 7.58
CA ARG A 768 -15.38 -7.35 8.69
C ARG A 768 -14.95 -6.29 9.69
N GLY A 769 -14.47 -5.13 9.24
CA GLY A 769 -14.14 -3.96 10.06
C GLY A 769 -15.33 -3.51 10.91
N ARG A 770 -16.51 -3.35 10.30
CA ARG A 770 -17.76 -3.03 11.01
C ARG A 770 -18.13 -4.06 12.07
N LEU A 771 -17.95 -5.35 11.78
CA LEU A 771 -18.20 -6.42 12.77
C LEU A 771 -17.22 -6.34 13.95
N ARG A 772 -15.94 -6.07 13.69
CA ARG A 772 -14.93 -5.88 14.74
C ARG A 772 -15.25 -4.66 15.61
N TRP A 773 -15.72 -3.55 15.02
CA TRP A 773 -16.19 -2.39 15.75
C TRP A 773 -17.42 -2.72 16.62
N TYR A 774 -18.44 -3.38 16.07
CA TYR A 774 -19.61 -3.82 16.82
C TYR A 774 -19.24 -4.66 18.05
N VAL A 775 -18.33 -5.63 17.89
CA VAL A 775 -17.88 -6.49 18.99
C VAL A 775 -17.14 -5.69 20.05
N ALA A 776 -16.21 -4.81 19.65
CA ALA A 776 -15.45 -3.98 20.59
C ALA A 776 -16.40 -3.07 21.41
N SER A 777 -17.31 -2.38 20.74
CA SER A 777 -18.30 -1.49 21.36
C SER A 777 -19.29 -2.26 22.24
N GLY A 778 -19.79 -3.40 21.77
CA GLY A 778 -20.71 -4.25 22.52
C GLY A 778 -20.08 -4.82 23.79
N VAL A 779 -18.85 -5.36 23.73
CA VAL A 779 -18.13 -5.86 24.92
C VAL A 779 -17.87 -4.73 25.92
N SER A 780 -17.42 -3.56 25.45
CA SER A 780 -17.22 -2.36 26.29
C SER A 780 -18.51 -1.95 27.00
N LEU A 781 -19.62 -1.89 26.26
CA LEU A 781 -20.92 -1.53 26.80
C LEU A 781 -21.42 -2.54 27.84
N LEU A 782 -21.32 -3.84 27.57
CA LEU A 782 -21.73 -4.89 28.49
C LEU A 782 -20.92 -4.86 29.81
N LEU A 783 -19.61 -4.60 29.73
CA LEU A 783 -18.75 -4.39 30.90
C LEU A 783 -19.15 -3.14 31.68
N ALA A 784 -19.42 -2.02 30.99
CA ALA A 784 -19.86 -0.79 31.63
C ALA A 784 -21.20 -0.97 32.36
N CYS A 785 -22.21 -1.55 31.69
CA CYS A 785 -23.54 -1.75 32.26
C CYS A 785 -23.53 -2.70 33.44
N ARG A 786 -22.62 -3.69 33.49
CA ARG A 786 -22.51 -4.60 34.65
C ARG A 786 -22.30 -3.86 35.97
N LYS A 787 -21.56 -2.76 35.94
CA LYS A 787 -21.19 -2.01 37.15
C LYS A 787 -22.28 -1.02 37.61
N PHE A 788 -23.14 -0.55 36.71
CA PHE A 788 -24.10 0.53 37.01
C PHE A 788 -25.57 0.13 36.85
N GLU A 789 -25.87 -0.83 35.99
CA GLU A 789 -27.25 -1.24 35.66
C GLU A 789 -27.32 -2.77 35.45
N PRO A 790 -27.05 -3.58 36.49
CA PRO A 790 -26.95 -5.04 36.33
C PRO A 790 -28.29 -5.73 35.99
N GLU A 791 -29.45 -5.17 36.39
CA GLU A 791 -30.73 -5.89 36.36
C GLU A 791 -31.85 -5.22 35.53
N ALA A 792 -31.76 -3.92 35.23
CA ALA A 792 -32.91 -3.15 34.71
C ALA A 792 -33.22 -3.37 33.21
N ARG A 793 -32.29 -3.96 32.45
CA ARG A 793 -32.34 -4.13 30.97
C ARG A 793 -31.72 -5.47 30.54
N SER A 794 -32.01 -6.55 31.26
CA SER A 794 -31.39 -7.86 31.02
C SER A 794 -31.70 -8.43 29.63
N ASP A 795 -32.84 -8.09 29.06
CA ASP A 795 -33.28 -8.43 27.71
C ASP A 795 -32.41 -7.78 26.62
N LEU A 796 -32.18 -6.46 26.68
CA LEU A 796 -31.32 -5.76 25.72
C LEU A 796 -29.87 -6.25 25.78
N ARG A 797 -29.37 -6.54 26.99
CA ARG A 797 -28.04 -7.14 27.17
C ARG A 797 -27.96 -8.52 26.53
N ALA A 798 -28.96 -9.37 26.74
CA ALA A 798 -29.00 -10.71 26.17
C ALA A 798 -28.99 -10.68 24.63
N GLU A 799 -29.63 -9.67 24.01
CA GLU A 799 -29.61 -9.49 22.56
C GLU A 799 -28.19 -9.19 22.04
N ILE A 800 -27.47 -8.24 22.65
CA ILE A 800 -26.09 -7.91 22.27
C ILE A 800 -25.16 -9.12 22.52
N GLU A 801 -25.33 -9.82 23.65
CA GLU A 801 -24.58 -11.04 23.95
C GLU A 801 -24.82 -12.14 22.91
N SER A 802 -26.06 -12.28 22.42
CA SER A 802 -26.42 -13.19 21.34
C SER A 802 -25.73 -12.83 20.03
N GLY A 803 -25.80 -11.55 19.62
CA GLY A 803 -25.14 -11.07 18.39
C GLY A 803 -23.62 -11.31 18.40
N ILE A 804 -22.94 -10.97 19.49
CA ILE A 804 -21.50 -11.22 19.67
C ILE A 804 -21.20 -12.72 19.65
N SER A 805 -22.01 -13.55 20.32
CA SER A 805 -21.82 -15.02 20.33
C SER A 805 -21.95 -15.60 18.93
N ARG A 806 -22.93 -15.15 18.12
CA ARG A 806 -23.08 -15.60 16.73
C ARG A 806 -21.88 -15.24 15.87
N TRP A 807 -21.32 -14.04 16.04
CA TRP A 807 -20.11 -13.64 15.34
C TRP A 807 -18.92 -14.53 15.73
N ILE A 808 -18.71 -14.76 17.02
CA ILE A 808 -17.65 -15.66 17.54
C ILE A 808 -17.77 -17.05 16.94
N ASP A 809 -18.99 -17.61 16.96
CA ASP A 809 -19.22 -19.01 16.59
C ASP A 809 -19.22 -19.25 15.07
N ARG A 810 -19.52 -18.24 14.26
CA ARG A 810 -19.67 -18.39 12.80
C ARG A 810 -18.53 -17.81 11.97
N LEU A 811 -17.92 -16.71 12.43
CA LEU A 811 -16.98 -15.93 11.62
C LEU A 811 -15.60 -15.79 12.26
N ALA A 812 -15.52 -15.37 13.52
CA ALA A 812 -14.30 -14.84 14.14
C ALA A 812 -13.04 -15.70 13.97
N PHE A 813 -13.21 -17.03 13.97
CA PHE A 813 -12.10 -18.00 13.84
C PHE A 813 -11.98 -18.62 12.44
N ARG A 814 -12.99 -18.49 11.58
CA ARG A 814 -12.96 -18.97 10.19
C ARG A 814 -12.35 -17.93 9.24
N GLU A 815 -12.40 -16.67 9.62
CA GLU A 815 -11.84 -15.56 8.83
C GLU A 815 -10.35 -15.26 9.12
N LEU A 816 -9.71 -16.01 10.04
CA LEU A 816 -8.36 -15.73 10.54
C LEU A 816 -7.37 -15.54 9.40
N ASP A 817 -6.77 -14.35 9.31
CA ASP A 817 -5.64 -14.10 8.43
C ASP A 817 -4.38 -14.80 9.00
N PRO A 818 -3.53 -15.46 8.19
CA PRO A 818 -2.21 -15.89 8.63
C PRO A 818 -1.36 -14.78 9.27
N ALA A 819 -1.56 -13.52 8.86
CA ALA A 819 -0.95 -12.34 9.47
C ALA A 819 -1.69 -11.84 10.73
N ASP A 820 -2.93 -12.27 10.97
CA ASP A 820 -3.69 -11.89 12.16
C ASP A 820 -3.15 -12.63 13.40
N ALA A 821 -2.98 -11.89 14.48
CA ALA A 821 -2.68 -12.44 15.79
C ALA A 821 -3.89 -13.24 16.34
N THR A 822 -3.95 -14.55 16.06
CA THR A 822 -5.03 -15.46 16.54
C THR A 822 -5.31 -15.30 18.05
N LEU A 823 -4.27 -15.08 18.86
CA LEU A 823 -4.41 -14.88 20.32
C LEU A 823 -5.09 -13.55 20.71
N THR A 824 -5.14 -12.56 19.82
CA THR A 824 -5.92 -11.33 20.00
C THR A 824 -7.42 -11.64 19.98
N ARG A 825 -7.88 -12.57 19.14
CA ARG A 825 -9.29 -13.00 19.12
C ARG A 825 -9.67 -13.69 20.43
N TYR A 826 -8.80 -14.54 20.96
CA TYR A 826 -9.01 -15.16 22.28
C TYR A 826 -8.97 -14.14 23.43
N ALA A 827 -8.20 -13.06 23.32
CA ALA A 827 -8.24 -11.96 24.30
C ALA A 827 -9.61 -11.26 24.31
N VAL A 828 -10.15 -10.93 23.13
CA VAL A 828 -11.50 -10.34 22.99
C VAL A 828 -12.57 -11.29 23.52
N LEU A 829 -12.44 -12.58 23.25
CA LEU A 829 -13.35 -13.60 23.75
C LEU A 829 -13.35 -13.71 25.28
N ALA A 830 -12.16 -13.64 25.90
CA ALA A 830 -12.05 -13.58 27.35
C ALA A 830 -12.71 -12.32 27.93
N ARG A 831 -12.57 -11.16 27.27
CA ARG A 831 -13.26 -9.92 27.68
C ARG A 831 -14.78 -10.03 27.57
N PHE A 832 -15.27 -10.70 26.53
CA PHE A 832 -16.69 -11.02 26.41
C PHE A 832 -17.17 -11.92 27.57
N TYR A 833 -16.37 -12.92 27.96
CA TYR A 833 -16.67 -13.74 29.13
C TYR A 833 -16.63 -12.95 30.44
N GLU A 834 -15.71 -12.00 30.61
CA GLU A 834 -15.71 -11.11 31.79
C GLU A 834 -16.99 -10.29 31.87
N ALA A 835 -17.50 -9.82 30.72
CA ALA A 835 -18.75 -9.09 30.66
C ALA A 835 -19.93 -9.94 31.18
N ARG A 836 -19.99 -11.21 30.77
CA ARG A 836 -21.01 -12.19 31.18
C ARG A 836 -20.85 -12.67 32.63
N PHE A 837 -19.69 -13.21 32.98
CA PHE A 837 -19.48 -13.96 34.23
C PHE A 837 -18.77 -13.15 35.31
N GLY A 838 -17.93 -12.20 34.92
CA GLY A 838 -17.30 -11.23 35.82
C GLY A 838 -15.80 -11.15 35.65
N PRO A 839 -15.21 -9.94 35.74
CA PRO A 839 -13.76 -9.76 35.58
C PRO A 839 -12.95 -10.67 36.50
N GLU A 840 -13.26 -10.68 37.79
CA GLU A 840 -12.52 -11.45 38.79
C GLU A 840 -12.71 -12.97 38.63
N ALA A 841 -13.92 -13.39 38.25
CA ALA A 841 -14.23 -14.80 38.06
C ALA A 841 -13.53 -15.37 36.83
N ILE A 842 -13.51 -14.62 35.72
CA ILE A 842 -12.82 -15.05 34.50
C ILE A 842 -11.32 -14.94 34.64
N LEU A 843 -10.78 -13.88 35.25
CA LEU A 843 -9.35 -13.77 35.50
C LEU A 843 -8.82 -14.96 36.30
N ALA A 844 -9.52 -15.36 37.36
CA ALA A 844 -9.14 -16.54 38.16
C ALA A 844 -9.19 -17.84 37.33
N ARG A 845 -10.19 -17.99 36.45
CA ARG A 845 -10.29 -19.16 35.55
C ARG A 845 -9.19 -19.15 34.49
N VAL A 846 -8.82 -18.00 33.91
CA VAL A 846 -7.70 -17.89 32.96
C VAL A 846 -6.39 -18.24 33.64
N GLU A 847 -6.12 -17.74 34.85
CA GLU A 847 -4.92 -18.09 35.62
C GLU A 847 -4.84 -19.60 35.93
N ALA A 848 -5.99 -20.22 36.21
CA ALA A 848 -6.10 -21.65 36.54
C ALA A 848 -6.17 -22.58 35.32
N ALA A 849 -6.54 -22.08 34.14
CA ALA A 849 -6.72 -22.87 32.93
C ALA A 849 -5.43 -23.62 32.56
N PRO A 850 -5.46 -24.88 32.10
CA PRO A 850 -4.25 -25.55 31.63
C PRO A 850 -3.64 -24.81 30.43
N LEU A 851 -2.36 -25.08 30.12
CA LEU A 851 -1.80 -24.62 28.85
C LEU A 851 -2.54 -25.32 27.69
N PRO A 852 -2.70 -24.65 26.53
CA PRO A 852 -3.21 -25.28 25.34
C PRO A 852 -2.38 -26.52 24.97
N PRO A 853 -3.00 -27.56 24.37
CA PRO A 853 -2.25 -28.72 23.93
C PRO A 853 -1.22 -28.31 22.86
N SER A 854 -0.01 -28.88 22.93
CA SER A 854 1.02 -28.67 21.91
C SER A 854 0.63 -29.38 20.61
N GLY A 855 0.63 -28.67 19.49
CA GLY A 855 0.34 -29.21 18.15
C GLY A 855 -0.34 -28.19 17.25
N GLY A 856 -0.37 -28.42 15.94
CA GLY A 856 -1.10 -27.58 14.99
C GLY A 856 -2.61 -27.69 15.20
N ILE A 857 -3.15 -26.82 16.05
CA ILE A 857 -4.59 -26.75 16.30
C ILE A 857 -5.22 -25.97 15.15
N ASP A 858 -6.18 -26.60 14.50
CA ASP A 858 -7.03 -25.92 13.52
C ASP A 858 -8.02 -25.02 14.26
N HIS A 859 -7.64 -23.75 14.43
CA HIS A 859 -8.46 -22.74 15.10
C HIS A 859 -9.77 -22.46 14.36
N ALA A 860 -9.83 -22.69 13.04
CA ALA A 860 -11.06 -22.52 12.26
C ALA A 860 -12.14 -23.56 12.61
N ARG A 861 -11.78 -24.64 13.31
CA ARG A 861 -12.70 -25.67 13.82
C ARG A 861 -13.06 -25.48 15.30
N ARG A 862 -12.99 -24.25 15.81
CA ARG A 862 -13.47 -23.94 17.17
C ARG A 862 -14.94 -24.36 17.32
N GLU A 863 -15.25 -25.12 18.37
CA GLU A 863 -16.64 -25.51 18.70
C GLU A 863 -17.38 -24.35 19.37
N SER A 864 -18.70 -24.45 19.53
CA SER A 864 -19.53 -23.43 20.20
C SER A 864 -20.06 -23.91 21.55
N GLY A 865 -20.58 -22.98 22.35
CA GLY A 865 -21.27 -23.26 23.63
C GLY A 865 -20.38 -23.23 24.87
N ASP A 866 -21.00 -23.43 26.04
CA ASP A 866 -20.36 -23.18 27.34
C ASP A 866 -19.18 -24.14 27.65
N ALA A 867 -19.19 -25.36 27.10
CA ALA A 867 -18.09 -26.31 27.24
C ALA A 867 -16.79 -25.82 26.55
N GLN A 868 -16.92 -25.01 25.49
CA GLN A 868 -15.78 -24.44 24.78
C GLN A 868 -15.08 -23.34 25.60
N ILE A 869 -15.77 -22.71 26.57
CA ILE A 869 -15.21 -21.60 27.37
C ILE A 869 -13.88 -22.01 28.00
N GLU A 870 -13.81 -23.16 28.69
CA GLU A 870 -12.57 -23.59 29.36
C GLU A 870 -11.40 -23.80 28.38
N ARG A 871 -11.71 -24.28 27.17
CA ARG A 871 -10.72 -24.42 26.10
C ARG A 871 -10.26 -23.05 25.60
N ASP A 872 -11.16 -22.10 25.42
CA ASP A 872 -10.81 -20.74 25.02
C ASP A 872 -9.98 -20.01 26.08
N LEU A 873 -10.28 -20.22 27.37
CA LEU A 873 -9.51 -19.64 28.47
C LEU A 873 -8.06 -20.15 28.50
N SER A 874 -7.79 -21.38 28.05
CA SER A 874 -6.41 -21.87 27.88
C SER A 874 -5.62 -21.05 26.86
N PHE A 875 -6.26 -20.59 25.77
CA PHE A 875 -5.62 -19.71 24.79
C PHE A 875 -5.52 -18.26 25.28
N ALA A 876 -6.52 -17.76 26.00
CA ALA A 876 -6.44 -16.46 26.65
C ALA A 876 -5.30 -16.41 27.68
N ARG A 877 -5.03 -17.53 28.36
CA ARG A 877 -3.92 -17.66 29.31
C ARG A 877 -2.55 -17.42 28.66
N VAL A 878 -2.37 -17.84 27.41
CA VAL A 878 -1.14 -17.63 26.64
C VAL A 878 -1.20 -16.39 25.74
N SER A 879 -2.26 -15.58 25.82
CA SER A 879 -2.42 -14.35 25.02
C SER A 879 -1.77 -13.14 25.71
N PRO A 880 -0.69 -12.54 25.17
CA PRO A 880 -0.08 -11.33 25.73
C PRO A 880 -1.07 -10.16 25.78
N THR A 881 -1.94 -10.06 24.77
CA THR A 881 -2.99 -9.05 24.61
C THR A 881 -4.05 -9.11 25.72
N PHE A 882 -4.43 -10.32 26.17
CA PHE A 882 -5.35 -10.47 27.31
C PHE A 882 -4.76 -9.87 28.60
N TRP A 883 -3.49 -10.19 28.89
CA TRP A 883 -2.80 -9.65 30.06
C TRP A 883 -2.50 -8.16 29.92
N ALA A 884 -2.26 -7.66 28.71
CA ALA A 884 -2.10 -6.24 28.44
C ALA A 884 -3.37 -5.44 28.75
N SER A 885 -4.52 -5.95 28.31
CA SER A 885 -5.82 -5.34 28.63
C SER A 885 -6.13 -5.38 30.14
N GLU A 886 -5.67 -6.39 30.88
CA GLU A 886 -5.80 -6.43 32.35
C GLU A 886 -5.03 -5.29 32.99
N VAL A 887 -3.78 -5.06 32.58
CA VAL A 887 -2.97 -3.93 33.07
C VAL A 887 -3.64 -2.62 32.72
N ALA A 888 -4.11 -2.44 31.48
CA ALA A 888 -4.74 -1.21 31.03
C ALA A 888 -5.99 -0.85 31.86
N SER A 889 -6.76 -1.85 32.31
CA SER A 889 -7.93 -1.65 33.17
C SER A 889 -7.59 -0.96 34.50
N LEU A 890 -6.42 -1.25 35.09
CA LEU A 890 -5.93 -0.67 36.35
C LEU A 890 -5.57 0.81 36.20
N PHE A 891 -5.29 1.23 34.96
CA PHE A 891 -5.06 2.63 34.65
C PHE A 891 -6.35 3.37 34.33
N SER A 892 -7.54 2.76 34.32
CA SER A 892 -8.79 3.47 33.98
C SER A 892 -9.13 4.63 34.94
N GLU A 893 -9.78 5.69 34.43
CA GLU A 893 -10.05 6.95 35.15
C GLU A 893 -10.71 6.78 36.53
N GLU A 894 -11.38 5.65 36.75
CA GLU A 894 -12.06 5.32 38.01
C GLU A 894 -11.11 5.00 39.17
N HIS A 895 -9.91 4.52 38.85
CA HIS A 895 -8.90 4.21 39.86
C HIS A 895 -8.24 5.49 40.34
N ARG A 896 -8.28 5.71 41.66
CA ARG A 896 -7.61 6.82 42.35
C ARG A 896 -6.20 6.46 42.84
N SER A 897 -5.91 5.17 42.94
CA SER A 897 -4.61 4.62 43.32
C SER A 897 -4.28 3.45 42.42
N LEU A 898 -2.99 3.14 42.29
CA LEU A 898 -2.49 2.05 41.45
C LEU A 898 -1.98 0.91 42.34
N ASP A 899 -2.44 -0.31 42.07
CA ASP A 899 -1.90 -1.53 42.69
C ASP A 899 -0.62 -1.94 41.93
N VAL A 900 0.52 -1.44 42.41
CA VAL A 900 1.83 -1.61 41.78
C VAL A 900 2.22 -3.09 41.70
N ASP A 901 1.92 -3.88 42.74
CA ASP A 901 2.24 -5.31 42.77
C ASP A 901 1.42 -6.09 41.75
N ARG A 902 0.13 -5.74 41.59
CA ARG A 902 -0.71 -6.32 40.55
C ARG A 902 -0.24 -5.95 39.15
N VAL A 903 0.13 -4.69 38.90
CA VAL A 903 0.71 -4.27 37.60
C VAL A 903 1.97 -5.08 37.29
N ALA A 904 2.91 -5.15 38.23
CA ALA A 904 4.16 -5.89 38.03
C ALA A 904 3.93 -7.39 37.82
N ARG A 905 2.96 -7.99 38.52
CA ARG A 905 2.57 -9.40 38.32
C ARG A 905 2.01 -9.64 36.93
N LEU A 906 1.05 -8.84 36.49
CA LEU A 906 0.40 -8.97 35.18
C LEU A 906 1.38 -8.73 34.03
N ALA A 907 2.28 -7.74 34.16
CA ALA A 907 3.33 -7.49 33.17
C ALA A 907 4.28 -8.69 33.02
N ARG A 908 4.71 -9.31 34.13
CA ARG A 908 5.49 -10.56 34.08
C ARG A 908 4.70 -11.70 33.46
N ARG A 909 3.40 -11.81 33.78
CA ARG A 909 2.53 -12.85 33.22
C ARG A 909 2.36 -12.71 31.70
N SER A 910 2.25 -11.49 31.18
CA SER A 910 2.23 -11.26 29.72
C SER A 910 3.53 -11.70 29.04
N GLY A 911 4.70 -11.39 29.63
CA GLY A 911 5.98 -11.89 29.12
C GLY A 911 6.07 -13.41 29.10
N GLN A 912 5.57 -14.09 30.15
CA GLN A 912 5.46 -15.55 30.17
C GLN A 912 4.50 -16.08 29.11
N ALA A 913 3.33 -15.44 28.98
CA ALA A 913 2.31 -15.81 27.99
C ALA A 913 2.88 -15.76 26.57
N ARG A 914 3.73 -14.78 26.25
CA ARG A 914 4.40 -14.72 24.95
C ARG A 914 5.39 -15.86 24.72
N GLU A 915 6.23 -16.19 25.69
CA GLU A 915 7.15 -17.33 25.55
C GLU A 915 6.36 -18.65 25.43
N GLU A 916 5.23 -18.78 26.12
CA GLU A 916 4.29 -19.90 25.97
C GLU A 916 3.66 -19.92 24.56
N ALA A 917 3.21 -18.77 24.04
CA ALA A 917 2.68 -18.63 22.68
C ALA A 917 3.73 -19.00 21.61
N ARG A 918 4.97 -18.54 21.78
CA ARG A 918 6.09 -18.89 20.90
C ARG A 918 6.37 -20.39 20.91
N ALA A 919 6.36 -21.02 22.07
CA ALA A 919 6.54 -22.47 22.17
C ALA A 919 5.41 -23.25 21.48
N LEU A 920 4.23 -22.64 21.32
CA LEU A 920 3.08 -23.20 20.59
C LEU A 920 3.06 -22.86 19.09
N GLY A 921 4.01 -22.05 18.59
CA GLY A 921 3.99 -21.57 17.21
C GLY A 921 2.92 -20.50 16.94
N LEU A 922 2.48 -19.79 17.98
CA LEU A 922 1.46 -18.74 17.94
C LEU A 922 2.06 -17.35 18.27
N ASP A 923 3.38 -17.15 18.12
CA ASP A 923 4.01 -15.83 18.31
C ASP A 923 3.61 -14.90 17.17
N HIS A 924 3.52 -13.61 17.47
CA HIS A 924 3.24 -12.56 16.49
C HIS A 924 4.06 -11.32 16.85
N ARG A 925 4.46 -10.53 15.85
CA ARG A 925 5.32 -9.35 16.06
C ARG A 925 4.72 -8.38 17.07
N SER A 926 3.41 -8.14 17.00
CA SER A 926 2.72 -7.23 17.93
C SER A 926 2.88 -7.64 19.40
N PHE A 927 3.08 -8.93 19.70
CA PHE A 927 3.24 -9.40 21.07
C PHE A 927 4.59 -8.99 21.69
N GLU A 928 5.66 -8.80 20.90
CA GLU A 928 6.89 -8.18 21.41
C GLU A 928 6.61 -6.75 21.85
N THR A 929 5.94 -5.98 20.99
CA THR A 929 5.60 -4.58 21.25
C THR A 929 4.74 -4.47 22.51
N GLU A 930 3.68 -5.28 22.63
CA GLU A 930 2.84 -5.33 23.83
C GLU A 930 3.63 -5.71 25.08
N ALA A 931 4.46 -6.77 25.02
CA ALA A 931 5.25 -7.20 26.15
C ALA A 931 6.23 -6.11 26.61
N ARG A 932 6.81 -5.35 25.66
CA ARG A 932 7.70 -4.22 25.96
C ARG A 932 6.94 -3.05 26.57
N GLU A 933 5.78 -2.70 26.04
CA GLU A 933 4.91 -1.68 26.64
C GLU A 933 4.58 -2.03 28.09
N LEU A 934 4.28 -3.30 28.39
CA LEU A 934 4.02 -3.73 29.76
C LEU A 934 5.24 -3.66 30.68
N ARG A 935 6.45 -3.92 30.15
CA ARG A 935 7.69 -3.69 30.90
C ARG A 935 7.88 -2.20 31.23
N LEU A 936 7.59 -1.32 30.27
CA LEU A 936 7.60 0.13 30.48
C LEU A 936 6.58 0.54 31.55
N ILE A 937 5.35 0.05 31.47
CA ILE A 937 4.29 0.35 32.45
C ILE A 937 4.69 -0.16 33.84
N ALA A 938 5.23 -1.37 33.95
CA ALA A 938 5.71 -1.92 35.22
C ALA A 938 6.85 -1.08 35.81
N ALA A 939 7.79 -0.60 34.99
CA ALA A 939 8.85 0.30 35.43
C ALA A 939 8.30 1.66 35.91
N LEU A 940 7.30 2.21 35.22
CA LEU A 940 6.61 3.43 35.64
C LEU A 940 5.86 3.26 36.96
N ALA A 941 5.11 2.15 37.12
CA ALA A 941 4.34 1.86 38.32
C ALA A 941 5.22 1.61 39.54
N SER A 942 6.32 0.87 39.37
CA SER A 942 7.29 0.54 40.43
C SER A 942 8.35 1.62 40.67
N GLN A 943 8.38 2.65 39.83
CA GLN A 943 9.38 3.73 39.86
C GLN A 943 10.83 3.23 39.69
N ASP A 944 11.02 2.10 39.01
CA ASP A 944 12.35 1.56 38.71
C ASP A 944 13.00 2.35 37.56
N SER A 945 13.86 3.30 37.93
CA SER A 945 14.58 4.14 36.97
C SER A 945 15.55 3.38 36.06
N ILE A 946 16.09 2.23 36.50
CA ILE A 946 17.04 1.45 35.70
C ILE A 946 16.26 0.72 34.61
N ALA A 947 15.17 0.06 34.98
CA ALA A 947 14.27 -0.58 34.02
C ALA A 947 13.69 0.44 33.05
N LEU A 948 13.20 1.59 33.54
CA LEU A 948 12.63 2.64 32.69
C LEU A 948 13.64 3.15 31.64
N ARG A 949 14.90 3.38 32.03
CA ARG A 949 15.95 3.79 31.09
C ARG A 949 16.22 2.73 30.02
N ARG A 950 16.26 1.46 30.41
CA ARG A 950 16.47 0.35 29.46
C ARG A 950 15.36 0.33 28.40
N GLU A 951 14.10 0.29 28.82
CA GLU A 951 12.99 0.21 27.85
C GLU A 951 12.94 1.45 26.94
N LEU A 952 13.18 2.65 27.49
CA LEU A 952 13.19 3.88 26.71
C LEU A 952 14.35 3.95 25.70
N ARG A 953 15.52 3.38 26.01
CA ARG A 953 16.61 3.23 25.02
C ARG A 953 16.23 2.31 23.88
N GLU A 954 15.58 1.18 24.19
CA GLU A 954 15.10 0.26 23.16
C GLU A 954 14.08 0.95 22.24
N ILE A 955 13.13 1.70 22.80
CA ILE A 955 12.16 2.51 22.04
C ILE A 955 12.86 3.55 21.15
N LYS A 956 13.92 4.20 21.65
CA LYS A 956 14.70 5.14 20.82
C LYS A 956 15.38 4.43 19.66
N VAL A 957 16.01 3.29 19.92
CA VAL A 957 16.74 2.48 18.93
C VAL A 957 15.80 1.98 17.83
N GLU A 958 14.61 1.48 18.19
CA GLU A 958 13.62 1.00 17.22
C GLU A 958 13.14 2.10 16.27
N ASN A 959 13.08 3.35 16.75
CA ASN A 959 12.73 4.53 15.95
C ASN A 959 11.32 4.46 15.29
N ASP A 960 10.42 3.63 15.80
CA ASP A 960 9.02 3.58 15.38
C ASP A 960 8.19 4.66 16.11
N ARG A 961 7.42 5.43 15.34
CA ARG A 961 6.57 6.52 15.84
C ARG A 961 5.45 6.01 16.76
N ARG A 962 4.78 4.92 16.40
CA ARG A 962 3.66 4.35 17.15
C ARG A 962 4.13 3.89 18.52
N VAL A 963 5.28 3.22 18.58
CA VAL A 963 5.90 2.79 19.86
C VAL A 963 6.23 3.99 20.75
N ARG A 964 6.77 5.09 20.18
CA ARG A 964 7.02 6.34 20.93
C ARG A 964 5.74 6.98 21.45
N MET A 965 4.67 7.00 20.63
CA MET A 965 3.37 7.53 21.02
C MET A 965 2.71 6.70 22.12
N ASN A 966 2.81 5.38 22.06
CA ASN A 966 2.31 4.49 23.11
C ASN A 966 3.07 4.71 24.42
N ALA A 967 4.40 4.80 24.36
CA ALA A 967 5.22 5.12 25.52
C ALA A 967 4.85 6.47 26.15
N ALA A 968 4.68 7.51 25.32
CA ALA A 968 4.24 8.83 25.76
C ALA A 968 2.85 8.80 26.43
N SER A 969 1.91 8.04 25.85
CA SER A 969 0.57 7.83 26.40
C SER A 969 0.60 7.12 27.76
N TRP A 970 1.45 6.11 27.93
CA TRP A 970 1.61 5.41 29.21
C TRP A 970 2.28 6.27 30.27
N ILE A 971 3.29 7.07 29.91
CA ILE A 971 3.91 8.06 30.81
C ILE A 971 2.84 9.05 31.31
N ALA A 972 2.01 9.58 30.41
CA ALA A 972 0.94 10.49 30.77
C ALA A 972 -0.13 9.84 31.65
N SER A 973 -0.52 8.59 31.37
CA SER A 973 -1.49 7.83 32.17
C SER A 973 -0.96 7.54 33.59
N ALA A 974 0.33 7.26 33.75
CA ALA A 974 0.95 6.99 35.05
C ALA A 974 1.07 8.25 35.92
N SER A 975 1.13 9.44 35.32
CA SER A 975 1.42 10.71 36.00
C SER A 975 0.48 11.01 37.19
N ARG A 976 -0.81 10.64 37.09
CA ARG A 976 -1.82 10.88 38.14
C ARG A 976 -1.65 10.01 39.39
N PHE A 977 -0.86 8.95 39.31
CA PHE A 977 -0.54 8.05 40.42
C PHE A 977 0.81 8.36 41.07
N GLN A 978 1.54 9.35 40.54
CA GLN A 978 2.88 9.70 40.98
C GLN A 978 2.89 11.09 41.60
N THR A 979 3.74 11.29 42.60
CA THR A 979 4.05 12.62 43.12
C THR A 979 4.82 13.43 42.06
N LEU A 980 4.79 14.76 42.19
CA LEU A 980 5.52 15.65 41.28
C LEU A 980 7.03 15.33 41.23
N ARG A 981 7.62 14.93 42.36
CA ARG A 981 9.05 14.58 42.45
C ARG A 981 9.38 13.30 41.69
N GLU A 982 8.52 12.28 41.80
CA GLU A 982 8.70 11.00 41.11
C GLU A 982 8.53 11.21 39.61
N PHE A 983 7.49 11.93 39.20
CA PHE A 983 7.26 12.21 37.79
C PHE A 983 8.36 13.09 37.18
N ALA A 984 8.93 14.04 37.93
CA ALA A 984 10.11 14.80 37.47
C ALA A 984 11.30 13.90 37.11
N ARG A 985 11.48 12.78 37.81
CA ARG A 985 12.49 11.78 37.46
C ARG A 985 12.15 11.08 36.15
N VAL A 986 10.88 10.71 35.94
CA VAL A 986 10.40 10.11 34.68
C VAL A 986 10.66 11.06 33.50
N VAL A 987 10.33 12.34 33.65
CA VAL A 987 10.55 13.36 32.60
C VAL A 987 12.03 13.56 32.28
N ALA A 988 12.90 13.59 33.31
CA ALA A 988 14.34 13.66 33.10
C ALA A 988 14.87 12.44 32.33
N ILE A 989 14.39 11.24 32.65
CA ILE A 989 14.75 10.01 31.94
C ILE A 989 14.24 10.04 30.50
N TRP A 990 12.99 10.47 30.27
CA TRP A 990 12.45 10.62 28.91
C TRP A 990 13.32 11.54 28.06
N ARG A 991 13.73 12.69 28.60
CA ARG A 991 14.62 13.65 27.93
C ARG A 991 15.95 13.00 27.54
N GLU A 992 16.59 12.32 28.49
CA GLU A 992 17.92 11.75 28.31
C GLU A 992 17.92 10.56 27.35
N GLU A 993 16.90 9.70 27.42
CA GLU A 993 16.89 8.43 26.70
C GLU A 993 16.14 8.49 25.37
N VAL A 994 15.06 9.27 25.24
CA VAL A 994 14.25 9.37 24.00
C VAL A 994 14.30 10.77 23.42
N GLY A 995 13.82 11.78 24.16
CA GLY A 995 13.84 13.18 23.74
C GLY A 995 13.10 13.45 22.42
N TYR A 996 12.02 12.72 22.12
CA TYR A 996 11.33 12.84 20.84
C TYR A 996 10.41 14.08 20.82
N LYS A 997 10.77 15.07 19.99
CA LYS A 997 10.16 16.40 19.96
C LYS A 997 8.63 16.39 19.90
N PRO A 998 7.96 15.64 19.00
CA PRO A 998 6.50 15.63 18.94
C PRO A 998 5.83 15.19 20.24
N MET A 999 6.39 14.25 20.99
CA MET A 999 5.66 13.63 22.11
C MET A 999 5.70 14.39 23.43
N TRP A 1000 6.41 15.52 23.51
CA TRP A 1000 6.48 16.31 24.74
C TRP A 1000 5.13 16.88 25.15
N PHE A 1001 4.46 17.56 24.24
CA PHE A 1001 3.14 18.14 24.53
C PHE A 1001 2.03 17.10 24.50
N TRP A 1002 2.22 15.97 23.80
CA TRP A 1002 1.36 14.80 23.98
C TRP A 1002 1.32 14.34 25.44
N ILE A 1003 2.50 14.17 26.08
CA ILE A 1003 2.59 13.78 27.49
C ILE A 1003 1.93 14.84 28.38
N ALA A 1004 2.23 16.12 28.13
CA ALA A 1004 1.71 17.22 28.94
C ALA A 1004 0.17 17.33 28.87
N TRP A 1005 -0.41 17.41 27.68
CA TRP A 1005 -1.87 17.53 27.52
C TRP A 1005 -2.60 16.29 28.04
N SER A 1006 -2.10 15.09 27.74
CA SER A 1006 -2.69 13.85 28.24
C SER A 1006 -2.65 13.77 29.78
N ALA A 1007 -1.55 14.18 30.41
CA ALA A 1007 -1.46 14.26 31.87
C ALA A 1007 -2.47 15.26 32.45
N ALA A 1008 -2.64 16.44 31.83
CA ALA A 1008 -3.60 17.44 32.27
C ALA A 1008 -5.04 16.94 32.17
N LEU A 1009 -5.41 16.30 31.05
CA LEU A 1009 -6.73 15.71 30.83
C LEU A 1009 -7.02 14.53 31.76
N ASN A 1010 -5.98 13.85 32.23
CA ASN A 1010 -6.06 12.80 33.26
C ASN A 1010 -6.09 13.34 34.71
N GLY A 1011 -6.14 14.67 34.89
CA GLY A 1011 -6.21 15.34 36.19
C GLY A 1011 -4.86 15.53 36.90
N ALA A 1012 -3.74 15.25 36.24
CA ALA A 1012 -2.38 15.43 36.76
C ALA A 1012 -1.78 16.78 36.33
N THR A 1013 -2.44 17.87 36.72
CA THR A 1013 -2.12 19.23 36.24
C THR A 1013 -0.69 19.68 36.54
N ASP A 1014 -0.18 19.43 37.74
CA ASP A 1014 1.17 19.88 38.12
C ASP A 1014 2.24 19.13 37.31
N GLN A 1015 2.02 17.83 37.10
CA GLN A 1015 2.84 16.96 36.26
C GLN A 1015 2.81 17.43 34.80
N ALA A 1016 1.65 17.82 34.29
CA ALA A 1016 1.49 18.37 32.95
C ALA A 1016 2.30 19.68 32.77
N LEU A 1017 2.18 20.63 33.69
CA LEU A 1017 2.91 21.89 33.65
C LEU A 1017 4.43 21.70 33.80
N LEU A 1018 4.85 20.69 34.54
CA LEU A 1018 6.26 20.29 34.63
C LEU A 1018 6.81 19.82 33.27
N VAL A 1019 6.08 18.96 32.56
CA VAL A 1019 6.47 18.46 31.24
C VAL A 1019 6.49 19.59 30.22
N ALA A 1020 5.43 20.39 30.17
CA ALA A 1020 5.32 21.54 29.26
C ALA A 1020 6.47 22.54 29.45
N ARG A 1021 6.83 22.86 30.71
CA ARG A 1021 7.99 23.69 31.02
C ARG A 1021 9.29 23.05 30.54
N SER A 1022 9.44 21.74 30.75
CA SER A 1022 10.63 21.01 30.32
C SER A 1022 10.78 21.01 28.81
N ALA A 1023 9.67 20.86 28.07
CA ALA A 1023 9.62 20.95 26.62
C ALA A 1023 10.03 22.35 26.11
N ALA A 1024 9.48 23.41 26.70
CA ALA A 1024 9.84 24.79 26.36
C ALA A 1024 11.32 25.11 26.64
N ASN A 1025 11.89 24.53 27.69
CA ASN A 1025 13.31 24.67 28.00
C ASN A 1025 14.21 23.84 27.07
N GLU A 1026 13.74 22.68 26.60
CA GLU A 1026 14.47 21.79 25.69
C GLU A 1026 14.54 22.37 24.27
N TYR A 1027 13.49 23.05 23.82
CA TYR A 1027 13.41 23.67 22.50
C TYR A 1027 13.22 25.19 22.60
N PRO A 1028 14.20 25.94 23.15
CA PRO A 1028 14.06 27.38 23.41
C PRO A 1028 13.94 28.21 22.12
N ASP A 1029 14.51 27.71 21.02
CA ASP A 1029 14.44 28.37 19.70
C ASP A 1029 13.09 28.14 19.00
N ASP A 1030 12.29 27.17 19.46
CA ASP A 1030 10.95 26.95 18.94
C ASP A 1030 9.92 27.73 19.76
N ARG A 1031 9.61 28.93 19.27
CA ARG A 1031 8.64 29.83 19.89
C ARG A 1031 7.28 29.14 20.16
N ALA A 1032 6.88 28.15 19.36
CA ALA A 1032 5.62 27.43 19.56
C ALA A 1032 5.57 26.69 20.89
N PHE A 1033 6.70 26.15 21.35
CA PHE A 1033 6.78 25.40 22.59
C PHE A 1033 6.65 26.33 23.81
N ALA A 1034 7.26 27.52 23.75
CA ALA A 1034 7.12 28.53 24.79
C ALA A 1034 5.68 29.08 24.86
N GLU A 1035 5.06 29.34 23.71
CA GLU A 1035 3.66 29.77 23.60
C GLU A 1035 2.72 28.72 24.20
N GLU A 1036 2.86 27.46 23.78
CA GLU A 1036 2.02 26.36 24.25
C GLU A 1036 2.13 26.16 25.77
N TYR A 1037 3.33 26.26 26.34
CA TYR A 1037 3.50 26.22 27.79
C TYR A 1037 2.75 27.35 28.50
N GLN A 1038 2.85 28.58 28.00
CA GLN A 1038 2.11 29.71 28.58
C GLN A 1038 0.60 29.54 28.44
N PHE A 1039 0.15 28.96 27.33
CA PHE A 1039 -1.26 28.63 27.12
C PHE A 1039 -1.75 27.60 28.16
N MET A 1040 -1.01 26.51 28.37
CA MET A 1040 -1.31 25.54 29.43
C MET A 1040 -1.30 26.19 30.83
N GLN A 1041 -0.34 27.07 31.12
CA GLN A 1041 -0.31 27.80 32.39
C GLN A 1041 -1.57 28.64 32.58
N ARG A 1042 -2.02 29.40 31.58
CA ARG A 1042 -3.27 30.18 31.68
C ARG A 1042 -4.49 29.28 31.84
N ARG A 1043 -4.52 28.15 31.14
CA ARG A 1043 -5.65 27.21 31.13
C ARG A 1043 -5.81 26.46 32.44
N PHE A 1044 -4.70 26.15 33.10
CA PHE A 1044 -4.65 25.29 34.28
C PHE A 1044 -4.12 25.98 35.55
N ALA A 1045 -3.78 27.27 35.48
CA ALA A 1045 -3.54 28.06 36.68
C ALA A 1045 -4.76 27.92 37.59
N ALA A 1046 -4.51 27.52 38.83
CA ALA A 1046 -5.55 27.49 39.84
C ALA A 1046 -6.22 28.87 39.85
N PRO A 1047 -7.56 28.97 39.69
CA PRO A 1047 -8.22 30.24 39.92
C PRO A 1047 -7.82 30.69 41.33
N PRO A 1048 -7.45 31.97 41.53
CA PRO A 1048 -7.12 32.47 42.85
C PRO A 1048 -8.27 32.07 43.79
N SER A 1049 -7.94 31.37 44.87
CA SER A 1049 -8.90 30.68 45.73
C SER A 1049 -9.93 31.65 46.31
N ALA A 1050 -11.02 31.89 45.58
CA ALA A 1050 -12.26 32.38 46.14
C ALA A 1050 -13.08 31.13 46.50
N ASP A 1051 -13.17 30.84 47.80
CA ASP A 1051 -14.01 29.85 48.45
C ASP A 1051 -15.04 29.16 47.52
N ARG A 1052 -14.59 28.16 46.75
CA ARG A 1052 -15.51 27.23 46.08
C ARG A 1052 -15.79 26.12 47.08
N PRO A 1053 -17.05 25.94 47.51
CA PRO A 1053 -17.41 24.77 48.31
C PRO A 1053 -17.04 23.54 47.50
N ARG A 1054 -16.23 22.65 48.10
CA ARG A 1054 -15.91 21.34 47.53
C ARG A 1054 -17.24 20.69 47.11
N ARG A 1055 -17.39 20.39 45.82
CA ARG A 1055 -18.46 19.51 45.33
C ARG A 1055 -18.31 18.16 46.04
N GLU A 1056 -19.04 17.99 47.14
CA GLU A 1056 -19.35 16.67 47.66
C GLU A 1056 -20.16 15.94 46.59
N ALA A 1057 -19.65 14.80 46.14
CA ALA A 1057 -20.38 13.90 45.28
C ALA A 1057 -21.65 13.49 46.03
N SER A 1058 -22.81 13.91 45.53
CA SER A 1058 -24.12 13.51 46.03
C SER A 1058 -24.34 12.01 45.81
N THR A 1059 -23.82 11.18 46.71
CA THR A 1059 -24.29 9.81 46.90
C THR A 1059 -25.60 9.86 47.69
N ARG A 1060 -26.73 10.00 46.98
CA ARG A 1060 -28.04 9.73 47.56
C ARG A 1060 -28.19 8.21 47.74
N SER A 1061 -27.90 7.74 48.94
CA SER A 1061 -28.33 6.43 49.43
C SER A 1061 -29.84 6.50 49.74
N SER A 1062 -30.68 6.02 48.82
CA SER A 1062 -32.07 5.67 49.14
C SER A 1062 -32.13 4.23 49.62
N THR A 1063 -32.15 4.02 50.93
CA THR A 1063 -32.50 2.74 51.55
C THR A 1063 -34.02 2.63 51.60
N PRO A 1064 -34.66 1.55 51.12
CA PRO A 1064 -36.09 1.33 51.30
C PRO A 1064 -36.33 0.63 52.64
N GLU A 1065 -36.97 1.35 53.57
CA GLU A 1065 -37.38 0.82 54.88
C GLU A 1065 -38.73 0.12 54.74
N SER A 1066 -38.73 -1.23 54.74
CA SER A 1066 -39.94 -2.05 54.80
C SER A 1066 -40.03 -2.79 56.14
N ARG A 1067 -40.80 -2.27 57.10
CA ARG A 1067 -41.44 -3.10 58.14
C ARG A 1067 -42.83 -2.59 58.46
N ARG A 1068 -43.83 -3.40 58.10
CA ARG A 1068 -45.25 -3.25 58.47
C ARG A 1068 -45.60 -4.24 59.58
N ARG A 1069 -46.50 -3.78 60.46
CA ARG A 1069 -47.32 -4.48 61.50
C ARG A 1069 -46.60 -4.74 62.84
N SER A 1070 -47.18 -4.46 64.01
CA SER A 1070 -48.59 -4.25 64.39
C SER A 1070 -48.70 -3.60 65.78
N GLY A 1071 -49.77 -2.83 66.03
CA GLY A 1071 -50.45 -2.90 67.33
C GLY A 1071 -50.81 -1.60 68.06
N THR A 1072 -52.06 -1.17 67.85
CA THR A 1072 -53.03 -0.74 68.90
C THR A 1072 -52.89 0.61 69.64
N LYS A 1073 -53.93 1.43 69.37
CA LYS A 1073 -54.83 2.16 70.31
C LYS A 1073 -54.47 3.56 70.87
N ALA A 1074 -55.38 4.47 70.50
CA ALA A 1074 -56.13 5.42 71.33
C ALA A 1074 -55.73 6.91 71.28
N ARG A 1075 -56.74 7.67 70.81
CA ARG A 1075 -57.01 9.12 70.74
C ARG A 1075 -57.12 9.79 72.13
N PRO A 1076 -57.32 11.13 72.27
CA PRO A 1076 -57.85 12.13 71.30
C PRO A 1076 -56.80 12.95 70.56
#